data_AF-A0A959YEI4-F1
#
_entry.id   AF-A0A959YEI4-F1
#
_cell.length_a   1.000
_cell.length_b   1.000
_cell.length_c   1.000
_cell.angle_alpha   90.00
_cell.angle_beta   90.00
_cell.angle_gamma   90.00
#
_symmetry.space_group_name_H-M   'P 1'
#
loop_
_entity.id
_entity.type
_entity.pdbx_description
1 polymer ?
#
loop_
_entity_poly.entity_id
_entity_poly.type
_entity_poly.pdbx_seq_one_letter_code
_entity_poly.pdbx_strand_id
1 'polypeptide(L)'
;MTLLVGVLLSAGLHAQCVTGYPALENFDGATSGNGTASGTLPSGWLNLSGDDMDWWVENGTTPSSGTGPSVDHSTGTSTGMYIYTEASSPNYPSKTAIIASPCYDISGLASPYLMFWYHMNGPTMGALHVDIDNNGSVTSDVLTVSGDQGDIWKQGLVNLAPYAGATNLRVRFRGITGSSYQSDICIDDMQVLSFTPVYGCTDPNAGNYDPGANVDDGSCDYSCGTGLKSVEIVIVPDNYPNEISWDLKSGQDGTTIASGGSTGTNICVDENTCLVFTIHDSYGDGLCCPGGSYTVYFDGTQVGYGSGNYGSSDQVVFNCPPGYSCSEAVTVGLGVHTATPLEYWYDFTPAQTGSYTVTTCGYNSCDTKLWMYDLACNNINVSPNLEGATFADDDDGGCGLQAVITGNMEAGVTYHLRVGDNNNSCNESVTFEIIYNGPAVGCMDPNSCNFDPLATVACSNCCLAVGDPNCPTGPDLSINQTTLGNSVSLATVNITDACAPAEGCVKALGQRYVIRFSTRIDNTGELDYYIGSPSSQPWMFNTNNCHGHAHYAGYADYVLFDQDGHNIPVGFKNGFCVIDVGCPNGTAHYGCSNMGISAGCYDQYGSGTTCNWIDITDVPAGQYTLVVRTNWNHVPDALGRHETNYANNYGQVCIDITRNAQNVPSFSIITGCPTWTDCMGQPYGDARYDCTGTCGGTTLTGDLNNDDLRDQADAQEYVMGILGDDISASSCTDLNDDGAITVTDAAMMVYCYTERDAYEANQPYIHYHPWCEYPRGWVSTIDTVSLQIGAFNPAQQYVDIYIKNPDCKVLAYEFDMSGLTIQSVENLAPGLMGDVSVNAFLGGHKVLGISYLDTLLNKNTSFVPLVRVHYYALTGTQVCIDQIVDVANDEGNNVITEIVGGCVAVNGVVALDPKVWLEGAFDPNTQLMQDSLRTHGYVPTTEPYTGLGFTHVGGGGEFVSPSVFDVAGPDAIVDWVMVELRDAGAPATVVATRSALLQRDGDIVGLDGTSSVVVDAAPGSYYVAVRHRNHLGAMTASTVALGASSTVIDLRTAATLTWGTVARKTIGGVQVLWAGNTFGDGFVKYAGTNNDRDPILQAIGGTTPTSVALGYFREDVNLSGVVKYAGALNDRDPILVNIGGTVPTATRVEQLP
;
A
#
# COMPACT_ATOMS: atom_id res chain seq x y z
N MET A 1 34.42 40.85 -64.95
CA MET A 1 35.32 39.88 -65.62
C MET A 1 35.57 38.77 -64.62
N THR A 2 35.32 37.48 -64.84
CA THR A 2 34.79 36.74 -65.99
C THR A 2 34.54 35.32 -65.42
N LEU A 3 33.34 34.79 -65.67
CA LEU A 3 33.01 33.41 -66.06
C LEU A 3 33.81 32.21 -65.52
N LEU A 4 33.04 31.16 -65.18
CA LEU A 4 33.27 29.73 -65.41
C LEU A 4 34.74 29.28 -65.45
N VAL A 5 35.16 28.55 -64.41
CA VAL A 5 36.11 27.46 -64.58
C VAL A 5 35.47 26.21 -63.99
N GLY A 6 34.54 25.67 -64.76
CA GLY A 6 34.35 24.24 -64.79
C GLY A 6 35.43 23.61 -65.66
N VAL A 7 35.74 22.37 -65.29
CA VAL A 7 36.20 21.29 -66.17
C VAL A 7 37.72 21.05 -66.22
N LEU A 8 38.02 19.81 -65.77
CA LEU A 8 39.14 18.91 -66.07
C LEU A 8 40.32 18.84 -65.10
N LEU A 9 40.29 17.77 -64.29
CA LEU A 9 41.33 16.82 -63.86
C LEU A 9 40.92 16.37 -62.43
N SER A 10 40.48 15.14 -62.17
CA SER A 10 41.14 13.88 -62.50
C SER A 10 40.17 12.70 -62.51
N ALA A 11 40.29 11.85 -63.53
CA ALA A 11 39.87 10.47 -63.46
C ALA A 11 40.62 9.75 -62.32
N GLY A 12 39.87 9.12 -61.42
CA GLY A 12 40.38 8.26 -60.34
C GLY A 12 39.30 7.29 -59.92
N LEU A 13 39.29 6.12 -60.59
CA LEU A 13 38.40 4.96 -60.42
C LEU A 13 36.89 5.21 -60.62
N HIS A 14 36.40 5.01 -61.85
CA HIS A 14 35.09 4.38 -61.98
C HIS A 14 35.26 2.99 -61.36
N ALA A 15 34.68 2.73 -60.19
CA ALA A 15 34.63 1.38 -59.63
C ALA A 15 34.10 0.45 -60.74
N GLN A 16 34.87 -0.59 -61.08
CA GLN A 16 34.37 -1.59 -62.02
C GLN A 16 33.07 -2.15 -61.45
N CYS A 17 32.04 -2.25 -62.28
CA CYS A 17 30.79 -2.82 -61.81
C CYS A 17 31.04 -4.24 -61.30
N VAL A 18 30.32 -4.60 -60.23
CA VAL A 18 30.41 -5.92 -59.61
C VAL A 18 30.05 -6.97 -60.66
N THR A 19 30.97 -7.90 -60.91
CA THR A 19 30.83 -8.96 -61.91
C THR A 19 30.86 -10.36 -61.28
N GLY A 20 31.03 -10.45 -59.96
CA GLY A 20 31.01 -11.70 -59.19
C GLY A 20 29.66 -11.88 -58.51
N TYR A 21 29.05 -13.05 -58.66
CA TYR A 21 27.72 -13.36 -58.13
C TYR A 21 27.72 -14.70 -57.38
N PRO A 22 26.96 -14.85 -56.27
CA PRO A 22 26.09 -13.84 -55.68
C PRO A 22 26.87 -12.66 -55.10
N ALA A 23 26.37 -11.45 -55.31
CA ALA A 23 26.92 -10.23 -54.74
C ALA A 23 26.08 -9.88 -53.51
N LEU A 24 26.62 -10.13 -52.32
CA LEU A 24 25.96 -9.90 -51.03
C LEU A 24 26.55 -8.66 -50.35
N GLU A 25 25.69 -7.83 -49.78
CA GLU A 25 26.00 -6.82 -48.78
C GLU A 25 25.05 -7.00 -47.60
N ASN A 26 25.61 -7.21 -46.41
CA ASN A 26 24.88 -7.49 -45.19
C ASN A 26 25.14 -6.46 -44.08
N PHE A 27 25.85 -5.38 -44.41
CA PHE A 27 26.14 -4.21 -43.57
C PHE A 27 26.89 -4.46 -42.26
N ASP A 28 27.18 -5.70 -41.87
CA ASP A 28 27.98 -6.08 -40.67
C ASP A 28 29.38 -5.45 -40.62
N GLY A 29 29.93 -5.06 -41.78
CA GLY A 29 31.19 -4.32 -41.88
C GLY A 29 31.10 -2.83 -41.54
N ALA A 30 29.90 -2.31 -41.28
CA ALA A 30 29.63 -0.90 -41.01
C ALA A 30 29.80 -0.55 -39.52
N THR A 31 29.66 0.74 -39.19
CA THR A 31 29.71 1.26 -37.82
C THR A 31 28.43 2.02 -37.51
N SER A 32 27.75 1.67 -36.41
CA SER A 32 26.57 2.39 -35.88
C SER A 32 26.88 3.87 -35.59
N GLY A 33 25.89 4.77 -35.79
CA GLY A 33 26.02 6.18 -35.41
C GLY A 33 24.86 7.09 -35.83
N ASN A 34 24.75 8.27 -35.17
CA ASN A 34 23.67 9.28 -35.23
C ASN A 34 24.15 10.67 -35.78
N GLY A 35 24.18 10.93 -37.09
CA GLY A 35 23.51 12.10 -37.67
C GLY A 35 24.29 13.37 -37.78
N THR A 36 25.20 13.41 -38.76
CA THR A 36 25.56 14.59 -39.57
C THR A 36 26.76 14.35 -40.49
N ALA A 37 27.36 13.15 -40.47
CA ALA A 37 28.25 12.65 -41.53
C ALA A 37 28.23 11.12 -41.58
N SER A 38 27.90 10.55 -42.75
CA SER A 38 27.91 9.13 -43.13
C SER A 38 28.72 8.20 -42.21
N GLY A 39 28.07 7.24 -41.56
CA GLY A 39 28.71 5.94 -41.33
C GLY A 39 29.21 5.42 -42.68
N THR A 40 30.42 4.86 -42.75
CA THR A 40 30.94 4.40 -44.04
C THR A 40 30.13 3.20 -44.47
N LEU A 41 29.21 3.40 -45.42
CA LEU A 41 28.44 2.31 -45.99
C LEU A 41 29.39 1.36 -46.74
N PRO A 42 29.42 0.07 -46.39
CA PRO A 42 30.32 -0.90 -46.99
C PRO A 42 30.02 -1.11 -48.49
N SER A 43 31.00 -1.70 -49.17
CA SER A 43 30.91 -2.16 -50.57
C SER A 43 30.39 -1.14 -51.60
N GLY A 44 30.55 0.16 -51.35
CA GLY A 44 30.23 1.22 -52.32
C GLY A 44 28.76 1.58 -52.40
N TRP A 45 27.97 1.24 -51.38
CA TRP A 45 26.62 1.78 -51.18
C TRP A 45 26.69 3.26 -50.80
N LEU A 46 25.77 4.06 -51.33
CA LEU A 46 25.81 5.51 -51.24
C LEU A 46 24.42 6.09 -50.95
N ASN A 47 24.29 6.86 -49.88
CA ASN A 47 23.17 7.80 -49.74
C ASN A 47 23.24 8.82 -50.88
N LEU A 48 22.11 9.01 -51.56
CA LEU A 48 22.00 9.96 -52.66
C LEU A 48 21.75 11.37 -52.12
N SER A 49 21.69 12.34 -53.03
CA SER A 49 21.35 13.72 -52.68
C SER A 49 20.07 14.13 -53.42
N GLY A 50 19.30 15.04 -52.83
CA GLY A 50 18.02 15.52 -53.40
C GLY A 50 16.77 14.88 -52.79
N ASP A 51 16.93 14.17 -51.67
CA ASP A 51 15.94 13.62 -50.76
C ASP A 51 15.86 14.44 -49.44
N ASP A 52 15.01 14.03 -48.50
CA ASP A 52 14.72 14.78 -47.28
C ASP A 52 15.61 14.36 -46.08
N MET A 53 16.06 13.10 -46.07
CA MET A 53 16.83 12.46 -44.99
C MET A 53 17.68 11.31 -45.56
N ASP A 54 18.62 10.78 -44.78
CA ASP A 54 19.51 9.68 -45.19
C ASP A 54 19.08 8.32 -44.62
N TRP A 55 19.61 7.22 -45.17
CA TRP A 55 19.63 5.91 -44.51
C TRP A 55 20.78 5.82 -43.52
N TRP A 56 20.53 5.06 -42.45
CA TRP A 56 21.34 4.96 -41.24
C TRP A 56 21.76 3.54 -40.98
N VAL A 57 22.78 3.32 -40.15
CA VAL A 57 23.25 1.99 -39.74
C VAL A 57 23.03 1.83 -38.25
N GLU A 58 22.48 0.70 -37.81
CA GLU A 58 22.30 0.38 -36.38
C GLU A 58 22.52 -1.10 -36.09
N ASN A 59 22.81 -1.41 -34.82
CA ASN A 59 22.76 -2.75 -34.25
C ASN A 59 21.75 -2.82 -33.10
N GLY A 60 21.03 -3.94 -32.98
CA GLY A 60 19.97 -4.06 -31.97
C GLY A 60 18.71 -3.25 -32.35
N THR A 61 18.03 -2.66 -31.36
CA THR A 61 16.79 -1.89 -31.56
C THR A 61 17.04 -0.52 -32.20
N THR A 62 16.15 -0.06 -33.07
CA THR A 62 16.14 1.34 -33.51
C THR A 62 15.91 2.30 -32.32
N PRO A 63 16.34 3.57 -32.42
CA PRO A 63 16.21 4.53 -31.31
C PRO A 63 14.76 4.85 -30.90
N SER A 64 13.80 4.68 -31.81
CA SER A 64 12.39 5.03 -31.58
C SER A 64 11.58 3.82 -31.07
N SER A 65 10.79 4.01 -30.02
CA SER A 65 10.11 2.90 -29.33
C SER A 65 8.95 2.31 -30.14
N GLY A 66 8.84 0.97 -30.10
CA GLY A 66 7.78 0.26 -30.84
C GLY A 66 7.99 0.28 -32.35
N THR A 67 9.24 0.33 -32.80
CA THR A 67 9.64 0.28 -34.20
C THR A 67 10.89 -0.57 -34.37
N GLY A 68 11.22 -0.89 -35.63
CA GLY A 68 12.44 -1.61 -35.98
C GLY A 68 12.55 -3.01 -35.37
N PRO A 69 13.57 -3.77 -35.74
CA PRO A 69 13.82 -5.10 -35.21
C PRO A 69 14.61 -5.03 -33.89
N SER A 70 14.57 -6.10 -33.09
CA SER A 70 15.41 -6.22 -31.88
C SER A 70 16.87 -6.62 -32.18
N VAL A 71 17.12 -7.23 -33.34
CA VAL A 71 18.42 -7.69 -33.84
C VAL A 71 18.45 -7.65 -35.39
N ASP A 72 19.64 -7.66 -35.99
CA ASP A 72 19.81 -7.74 -37.44
C ASP A 72 19.29 -9.08 -38.01
N HIS A 73 19.15 -9.17 -39.34
CA HIS A 73 18.76 -10.42 -39.98
C HIS A 73 19.96 -11.37 -40.16
N SER A 74 21.12 -10.83 -40.54
CA SER A 74 22.31 -11.58 -40.94
C SER A 74 22.83 -12.53 -39.85
N THR A 75 22.95 -12.03 -38.62
CA THR A 75 23.48 -12.77 -37.47
C THR A 75 22.41 -13.14 -36.44
N GLY A 76 21.28 -12.42 -36.41
CA GLY A 76 20.27 -12.57 -35.38
C GLY A 76 20.77 -12.18 -33.99
N THR A 77 21.76 -11.27 -33.91
CA THR A 77 22.38 -10.86 -32.65
C THR A 77 22.31 -9.36 -32.45
N SER A 78 22.43 -8.91 -31.20
CA SER A 78 22.51 -7.49 -30.86
C SER A 78 23.77 -6.79 -31.39
N THR A 79 24.69 -7.53 -32.02
CA THR A 79 25.94 -7.01 -32.60
C THR A 79 25.97 -6.97 -34.11
N GLY A 80 25.06 -7.65 -34.81
CA GLY A 80 24.95 -7.55 -36.26
C GLY A 80 24.33 -6.21 -36.69
N MET A 81 24.60 -5.80 -37.92
CA MET A 81 24.27 -4.46 -38.41
C MET A 81 23.28 -4.52 -39.55
N TYR A 82 22.32 -3.60 -39.55
CA TYR A 82 21.41 -3.38 -40.67
C TYR A 82 21.31 -1.88 -40.96
N ILE A 83 20.64 -1.51 -42.06
CA ILE A 83 20.35 -0.11 -42.34
C ILE A 83 18.88 0.24 -42.18
N TYR A 84 18.59 1.45 -41.73
CA TYR A 84 17.23 1.90 -41.43
C TYR A 84 16.98 3.38 -41.75
N THR A 85 15.71 3.77 -41.78
CA THR A 85 15.28 5.17 -41.74
C THR A 85 14.82 5.52 -40.33
N GLU A 86 15.34 6.60 -39.74
CA GLU A 86 14.87 7.11 -38.44
C GLU A 86 13.74 8.12 -38.66
N ALA A 87 12.51 7.72 -38.35
CA ALA A 87 11.30 8.49 -38.60
C ALA A 87 10.93 9.47 -37.48
N SER A 88 11.73 9.65 -36.43
CA SER A 88 11.50 10.67 -35.38
C SER A 88 11.63 12.12 -35.88
N SER A 89 11.14 13.10 -35.11
CA SER A 89 11.08 14.50 -35.54
C SER A 89 12.49 15.03 -35.86
N PRO A 90 12.76 15.60 -37.06
CA PRO A 90 11.81 16.14 -38.04
C PRO A 90 11.53 15.24 -39.26
N ASN A 91 11.87 13.95 -39.19
CA ASN A 91 11.86 13.00 -40.30
C ASN A 91 10.48 12.38 -40.60
N TYR A 92 9.41 12.99 -40.11
CA TYR A 92 8.01 12.69 -40.45
C TYR A 92 7.19 13.99 -40.54
N PRO A 93 6.06 14.00 -41.28
CA PRO A 93 5.54 12.94 -42.13
C PRO A 93 6.11 12.96 -43.57
N SER A 94 6.05 11.82 -44.26
CA SER A 94 6.31 11.68 -45.70
C SER A 94 7.70 12.15 -46.15
N LYS A 95 8.73 11.86 -45.35
CA LYS A 95 10.12 12.18 -45.68
C LYS A 95 10.76 11.06 -46.46
N THR A 96 11.52 11.43 -47.48
CA THR A 96 12.17 10.48 -48.39
C THR A 96 13.63 10.28 -48.02
N ALA A 97 14.09 9.03 -47.99
CA ALA A 97 15.49 8.64 -47.89
C ALA A 97 15.88 7.73 -49.06
N ILE A 98 16.98 8.00 -49.75
CA ILE A 98 17.40 7.23 -50.93
C ILE A 98 18.84 6.74 -50.80
N ILE A 99 19.01 5.43 -50.77
CA ILE A 99 20.33 4.78 -50.85
C ILE A 99 20.46 4.01 -52.17
N ALA A 100 21.65 4.07 -52.78
CA ALA A 100 21.96 3.40 -54.04
C ALA A 100 23.10 2.39 -53.86
N SER A 101 22.96 1.24 -54.51
CA SER A 101 24.00 0.23 -54.59
C SER A 101 25.20 0.68 -55.45
N PRO A 102 26.36 -0.02 -55.36
CA PRO A 102 27.34 -0.01 -56.45
C PRO A 102 26.71 -0.46 -57.78
N CYS A 103 27.40 -0.25 -58.90
CA CYS A 103 26.91 -0.78 -60.17
C CYS A 103 27.18 -2.28 -60.30
N TYR A 104 26.24 -3.00 -60.91
CA TYR A 104 26.29 -4.43 -61.21
C TYR A 104 26.34 -4.64 -62.73
N ASP A 105 27.21 -5.55 -63.20
CA ASP A 105 27.20 -6.06 -64.57
C ASP A 105 26.49 -7.41 -64.61
N ILE A 106 25.18 -7.39 -64.86
CA ILE A 106 24.33 -8.59 -64.85
C ILE A 106 24.29 -9.30 -66.20
N SER A 107 25.12 -8.89 -67.17
CA SER A 107 25.10 -9.44 -68.53
C SER A 107 25.43 -10.94 -68.59
N GLY A 108 26.13 -11.47 -67.58
CA GLY A 108 26.48 -12.88 -67.45
C GLY A 108 25.48 -13.75 -66.69
N LEU A 109 24.41 -13.18 -66.12
CA LEU A 109 23.42 -13.93 -65.32
C LEU A 109 22.27 -14.43 -66.20
N ALA A 110 21.96 -15.73 -66.08
CA ALA A 110 20.87 -16.34 -66.85
C ALA A 110 19.49 -15.99 -66.29
N SER A 111 19.37 -15.86 -64.96
CA SER A 111 18.13 -15.52 -64.26
C SER A 111 18.40 -14.48 -63.17
N PRO A 112 18.67 -13.20 -63.51
CA PRO A 112 19.10 -12.21 -62.53
C PRO A 112 17.94 -11.78 -61.62
N TYR A 113 18.17 -11.84 -60.30
CA TYR A 113 17.26 -11.36 -59.26
C TYR A 113 18.03 -10.52 -58.24
N LEU A 114 17.31 -9.58 -57.65
CA LEU A 114 17.66 -8.94 -56.39
C LEU A 114 16.84 -9.61 -55.28
N MET A 115 17.50 -10.04 -54.22
CA MET A 115 16.92 -10.58 -53.01
C MET A 115 17.42 -9.75 -51.84
N PHE A 116 16.57 -9.49 -50.84
CA PHE A 116 16.94 -8.73 -49.65
C PHE A 116 15.98 -9.01 -48.51
N TRP A 117 16.29 -8.53 -47.31
CA TRP A 117 15.40 -8.60 -46.16
C TRP A 117 14.98 -7.20 -45.74
N TYR A 118 13.73 -7.07 -45.32
CA TYR A 118 13.18 -5.82 -44.81
C TYR A 118 12.36 -6.05 -43.55
N HIS A 119 12.32 -5.04 -42.68
CA HIS A 119 11.51 -5.03 -41.47
C HIS A 119 10.83 -3.67 -41.36
N MET A 120 9.52 -3.69 -41.08
CA MET A 120 8.65 -2.51 -41.10
C MET A 120 7.58 -2.68 -40.02
N ASN A 121 7.93 -2.41 -38.76
CA ASN A 121 7.03 -2.49 -37.60
C ASN A 121 6.59 -1.09 -37.14
N GLY A 122 5.27 -0.85 -37.12
CA GLY A 122 4.70 0.38 -36.56
C GLY A 122 3.35 0.76 -37.17
N PRO A 123 2.37 1.23 -36.36
CA PRO A 123 0.99 1.45 -36.81
C PRO A 123 0.84 2.62 -37.79
N THR A 124 1.84 3.52 -37.88
CA THR A 124 1.85 4.64 -38.82
C THR A 124 2.87 4.46 -39.93
N MET A 125 3.24 3.21 -40.24
CA MET A 125 4.29 2.88 -41.20
C MET A 125 4.07 3.49 -42.59
N GLY A 126 5.16 3.98 -43.16
CA GLY A 126 5.22 4.51 -44.51
C GLY A 126 5.42 3.41 -45.58
N ALA A 127 6.29 3.66 -46.55
CA ALA A 127 6.49 2.75 -47.67
C ALA A 127 7.96 2.62 -48.09
N LEU A 128 8.38 1.39 -48.38
CA LEU A 128 9.66 1.04 -48.99
C LEU A 128 9.48 0.86 -50.49
N HIS A 129 10.25 1.58 -51.28
CA HIS A 129 10.27 1.48 -52.74
C HIS A 129 11.62 0.97 -53.24
N VAL A 130 11.61 0.11 -54.26
CA VAL A 130 12.82 -0.30 -54.98
C VAL A 130 12.75 0.26 -56.41
N ASP A 131 13.73 1.09 -56.75
CA ASP A 131 13.91 1.65 -58.08
C ASP A 131 15.15 1.02 -58.75
N ILE A 132 15.14 0.90 -60.08
CA ILE A 132 16.27 0.37 -60.86
C ILE A 132 16.83 1.44 -61.79
N ASP A 133 18.08 1.82 -61.58
CA ASP A 133 18.84 2.70 -62.48
C ASP A 133 19.67 1.87 -63.46
N ASN A 134 19.30 1.90 -64.73
CA ASN A 134 20.07 1.28 -65.80
C ASN A 134 20.76 2.36 -66.63
N ASN A 135 22.07 2.52 -66.42
CA ASN A 135 22.93 3.47 -67.13
C ASN A 135 22.40 4.92 -67.14
N GLY A 136 21.87 5.38 -66.01
CA GLY A 136 21.32 6.73 -65.80
C GLY A 136 19.82 6.86 -66.07
N SER A 137 19.15 5.79 -66.51
CA SER A 137 17.70 5.74 -66.70
C SER A 137 17.04 5.01 -65.54
N VAL A 138 16.34 5.76 -64.69
CA VAL A 138 15.68 5.23 -63.49
C VAL A 138 14.27 4.76 -63.81
N THR A 139 13.98 3.50 -63.51
CA THR A 139 12.63 2.94 -63.45
C THR A 139 12.21 2.88 -61.99
N SER A 140 11.24 3.69 -61.60
CA SER A 140 10.75 3.75 -60.22
C SER A 140 9.72 2.66 -59.91
N ASP A 141 9.58 2.34 -58.63
CA ASP A 141 8.51 1.49 -58.07
C ASP A 141 8.48 0.08 -58.68
N VAL A 142 9.66 -0.50 -58.93
CA VAL A 142 9.79 -1.90 -59.38
C VAL A 142 9.31 -2.86 -58.29
N LEU A 143 9.44 -2.46 -57.02
CA LEU A 143 8.74 -3.03 -55.88
C LEU A 143 8.27 -1.91 -54.96
N THR A 144 7.12 -2.10 -54.32
CA THR A 144 6.61 -1.23 -53.27
C THR A 144 6.02 -2.08 -52.15
N VAL A 145 6.48 -1.85 -50.93
CA VAL A 145 5.94 -2.44 -49.70
C VAL A 145 5.47 -1.27 -48.83
N SER A 146 4.24 -1.33 -48.32
CA SER A 146 3.64 -0.21 -47.60
C SER A 146 2.87 -0.68 -46.37
N GLY A 147 2.82 0.16 -45.35
CA GLY A 147 2.10 -0.13 -44.11
C GLY A 147 2.84 -1.14 -43.23
N ASP A 148 2.27 -1.37 -42.05
CA ASP A 148 2.83 -2.24 -41.02
C ASP A 148 2.96 -3.69 -41.51
N GLN A 149 4.15 -4.27 -41.32
CA GLN A 149 4.48 -5.64 -41.70
C GLN A 149 4.67 -6.55 -40.49
N GLY A 150 4.52 -6.03 -39.27
CA GLY A 150 4.75 -6.73 -38.01
C GLY A 150 6.23 -6.76 -37.61
N ASP A 151 6.48 -7.20 -36.37
CA ASP A 151 7.82 -7.32 -35.81
C ASP A 151 8.55 -8.60 -36.31
N ILE A 152 8.77 -8.68 -37.62
CA ILE A 152 9.42 -9.81 -38.26
C ILE A 152 10.18 -9.36 -39.51
N TRP A 153 11.38 -9.90 -39.73
CA TRP A 153 12.12 -9.74 -40.98
C TRP A 153 11.42 -10.51 -42.10
N LYS A 154 11.15 -9.85 -43.22
CA LYS A 154 10.53 -10.44 -44.42
C LYS A 154 11.44 -10.34 -45.63
N GLN A 155 11.34 -11.32 -46.51
CA GLN A 155 12.14 -11.36 -47.73
C GLN A 155 11.50 -10.51 -48.84
N GLY A 156 12.29 -9.63 -49.45
CA GLY A 156 11.98 -8.90 -50.68
C GLY A 156 12.65 -9.55 -51.89
N LEU A 157 11.93 -9.68 -53.00
CA LEU A 157 12.43 -10.28 -54.23
C LEU A 157 12.03 -9.44 -55.45
N VAL A 158 13.02 -9.04 -56.27
CA VAL A 158 12.81 -8.25 -57.49
C VAL A 158 13.42 -8.96 -58.69
N ASN A 159 12.59 -9.22 -59.70
CA ASN A 159 13.01 -9.81 -60.97
C ASN A 159 13.77 -8.77 -61.82
N LEU A 160 15.07 -9.02 -62.05
CA LEU A 160 15.92 -8.15 -62.86
C LEU A 160 16.04 -8.61 -64.33
N ALA A 161 15.35 -9.69 -64.73
CA ALA A 161 15.34 -10.15 -66.12
C ALA A 161 14.95 -9.07 -67.16
N PRO A 162 14.06 -8.09 -66.86
CA PRO A 162 13.80 -6.97 -67.78
C PRO A 162 15.04 -6.14 -68.13
N TYR A 163 16.09 -6.21 -67.32
CA TYR A 163 17.35 -5.50 -67.49
C TYR A 163 18.51 -6.43 -67.88
N ALA A 164 18.22 -7.67 -68.28
CA ALA A 164 19.23 -8.64 -68.71
C ALA A 164 20.15 -8.04 -69.79
N GLY A 165 21.46 -8.27 -69.66
CA GLY A 165 22.47 -7.66 -70.53
C GLY A 165 22.97 -6.28 -70.07
N ALA A 166 22.39 -5.69 -69.02
CA ALA A 166 22.90 -4.44 -68.45
C ALA A 166 24.30 -4.63 -67.82
N THR A 167 25.24 -3.79 -68.20
CA THR A 167 26.62 -3.79 -67.69
C THR A 167 26.87 -2.69 -66.64
N ASN A 168 25.84 -1.89 -66.32
CA ASN A 168 25.88 -0.78 -65.37
C ASN A 168 24.49 -0.55 -64.76
N LEU A 169 24.05 -1.50 -63.94
CA LEU A 169 22.76 -1.45 -63.24
C LEU A 169 22.97 -1.10 -61.77
N ARG A 170 22.18 -0.19 -61.20
CA ARG A 170 22.15 0.10 -59.76
C ARG A 170 20.75 -0.10 -59.21
N VAL A 171 20.69 -0.67 -58.01
CA VAL A 171 19.47 -0.77 -57.22
C VAL A 171 19.40 0.46 -56.31
N ARG A 172 18.22 1.06 -56.19
CA ARG A 172 17.96 2.17 -55.27
C ARG A 172 16.83 1.80 -54.33
N PHE A 173 17.07 1.94 -53.03
CA PHE A 173 16.04 1.83 -52.01
C PHE A 173 15.60 3.22 -51.60
N ARG A 174 14.30 3.47 -51.73
CA ARG A 174 13.67 4.74 -51.41
C ARG A 174 12.63 4.51 -50.30
N GLY A 175 13.00 4.84 -49.08
CA GLY A 175 12.10 4.80 -47.92
C GLY A 175 11.32 6.10 -47.84
N ILE A 176 10.01 6.02 -47.62
CA ILE A 176 9.14 7.18 -47.37
C ILE A 176 8.49 6.97 -46.00
N THR A 177 8.77 7.85 -45.04
CA THR A 177 8.22 7.76 -43.68
C THR A 177 6.72 8.06 -43.65
N GLY A 178 5.99 7.45 -42.72
CA GLY A 178 4.55 7.62 -42.55
C GLY A 178 4.21 8.84 -41.69
N SER A 179 3.13 8.77 -40.91
CA SER A 179 2.56 9.97 -40.25
C SER A 179 3.13 10.30 -38.87
N SER A 180 3.90 9.41 -38.24
CA SER A 180 4.51 9.61 -36.93
C SER A 180 5.91 8.99 -36.84
N TYR A 181 6.55 9.08 -35.68
CA TYR A 181 7.83 8.44 -35.40
C TYR A 181 7.78 6.91 -35.52
N GLN A 182 6.60 6.30 -35.44
CA GLN A 182 6.41 4.85 -35.56
C GLN A 182 6.45 4.36 -37.01
N SER A 183 7.54 4.68 -37.73
CA SER A 183 7.69 4.40 -39.17
C SER A 183 9.14 4.13 -39.59
N ASP A 184 9.92 3.49 -38.73
CA ASP A 184 11.28 3.10 -39.08
C ASP A 184 11.26 1.91 -40.05
N ILE A 185 11.86 2.09 -41.23
CA ILE A 185 11.97 1.07 -42.27
C ILE A 185 13.40 0.54 -42.24
N CYS A 186 13.56 -0.76 -42.06
CA CYS A 186 14.86 -1.41 -41.96
C CYS A 186 15.06 -2.35 -43.17
N ILE A 187 16.29 -2.43 -43.69
CA ILE A 187 16.68 -3.38 -44.74
C ILE A 187 18.05 -4.00 -44.43
N ASP A 188 18.22 -5.26 -44.82
CA ASP A 188 19.42 -6.04 -44.58
C ASP A 188 19.64 -7.10 -45.69
N ASP A 189 20.81 -7.73 -45.73
CA ASP A 189 21.14 -8.90 -46.56
C ASP A 189 20.83 -8.74 -48.07
N MET A 190 21.33 -7.64 -48.63
CA MET A 190 21.16 -7.27 -50.03
C MET A 190 21.96 -8.16 -50.98
N GLN A 191 21.27 -8.94 -51.83
CA GLN A 191 21.91 -9.88 -52.74
C GLN A 191 21.46 -9.77 -54.20
N VAL A 192 22.41 -9.65 -55.14
CA VAL A 192 22.15 -9.86 -56.58
C VAL A 192 22.71 -11.22 -56.99
N LEU A 193 21.90 -12.08 -57.62
CA LEU A 193 22.27 -13.45 -57.95
C LEU A 193 21.52 -14.01 -59.17
N SER A 194 21.92 -15.19 -59.65
CA SER A 194 21.06 -16.02 -60.50
C SER A 194 20.15 -16.87 -59.60
N PHE A 195 18.83 -16.66 -59.68
CA PHE A 195 17.85 -17.32 -58.82
C PHE A 195 16.70 -17.93 -59.65
N THR A 196 16.17 -19.06 -59.20
CA THR A 196 14.98 -19.70 -59.80
C THR A 196 13.92 -19.84 -58.69
N PRO A 197 12.89 -18.97 -58.65
CA PRO A 197 11.90 -19.00 -57.59
C PRO A 197 10.98 -20.21 -57.72
N VAL A 198 10.82 -20.95 -56.62
CA VAL A 198 9.80 -21.97 -56.39
C VAL A 198 8.91 -21.42 -55.27
N TYR A 199 7.69 -21.05 -55.66
CA TYR A 199 6.71 -20.43 -54.77
C TYR A 199 5.97 -21.48 -53.96
N GLY A 200 5.79 -21.23 -52.67
CA GLY A 200 5.00 -22.04 -51.74
C GLY A 200 5.31 -21.65 -50.30
N CYS A 201 4.60 -22.24 -49.32
CA CYS A 201 4.86 -21.94 -47.91
C CYS A 201 6.25 -22.45 -47.48
N THR A 202 7.10 -21.54 -47.01
CA THR A 202 8.46 -21.87 -46.54
C THR A 202 8.57 -22.05 -45.03
N ASP A 203 7.48 -21.88 -44.27
CA ASP A 203 7.44 -22.05 -42.81
C ASP A 203 7.20 -23.53 -42.43
N PRO A 204 8.15 -24.23 -41.79
CA PRO A 204 7.99 -25.62 -41.36
C PRO A 204 6.82 -25.88 -40.41
N ASN A 205 6.29 -24.83 -39.76
CA ASN A 205 5.20 -24.93 -38.78
C ASN A 205 3.80 -24.79 -39.41
N ALA A 206 3.70 -24.44 -40.70
CA ALA A 206 2.43 -24.34 -41.39
C ALA A 206 1.96 -25.71 -41.91
N GLY A 207 0.65 -25.96 -41.88
CA GLY A 207 0.03 -27.22 -42.31
C GLY A 207 0.20 -27.53 -43.81
N ASN A 208 0.60 -26.54 -44.60
CA ASN A 208 0.91 -26.66 -46.03
C ASN A 208 2.37 -26.32 -46.39
N TYR A 209 3.29 -26.44 -45.44
CA TYR A 209 4.73 -26.29 -45.67
C TYR A 209 5.22 -27.11 -46.89
N ASP A 210 5.91 -26.45 -47.83
CA ASP A 210 6.56 -27.08 -48.97
C ASP A 210 8.09 -26.99 -48.83
N PRO A 211 8.80 -28.09 -48.51
CA PRO A 211 10.25 -28.09 -48.39
C PRO A 211 10.99 -27.83 -49.72
N GLY A 212 10.27 -27.81 -50.85
CA GLY A 212 10.80 -27.43 -52.17
C GLY A 212 10.64 -25.94 -52.49
N ALA A 213 9.83 -25.19 -51.73
CA ALA A 213 9.66 -23.77 -51.90
C ALA A 213 10.90 -23.00 -51.41
N ASN A 214 11.30 -21.97 -52.15
CA ASN A 214 12.40 -21.07 -51.80
C ASN A 214 11.99 -19.58 -51.87
N VAL A 215 10.71 -19.32 -52.12
CA VAL A 215 10.07 -18.02 -52.02
C VAL A 215 8.72 -18.23 -51.37
N ASP A 216 8.51 -17.59 -50.22
CA ASP A 216 7.20 -17.54 -49.59
C ASP A 216 6.22 -16.75 -50.48
N ASP A 217 5.10 -17.37 -50.84
CA ASP A 217 4.04 -16.73 -51.62
C ASP A 217 2.86 -16.25 -50.75
N GLY A 218 3.02 -16.31 -49.42
CA GLY A 218 2.01 -15.94 -48.45
C GLY A 218 0.89 -16.98 -48.31
N SER A 219 1.10 -18.20 -48.82
CA SER A 219 0.12 -19.28 -48.73
C SER A 219 0.15 -20.05 -47.42
N CYS A 220 1.07 -19.78 -46.49
CA CYS A 220 1.20 -20.52 -45.23
C CYS A 220 -0.13 -20.58 -44.46
N ASP A 221 -0.63 -21.80 -44.29
CA ASP A 221 -1.88 -22.13 -43.64
C ASP A 221 -1.57 -22.66 -42.24
N TYR A 222 -1.84 -21.84 -41.23
CA TYR A 222 -1.70 -22.19 -39.82
C TYR A 222 -2.94 -22.87 -39.26
N SER A 223 -3.95 -23.17 -40.09
CA SER A 223 -5.05 -24.04 -39.66
C SER A 223 -4.54 -25.47 -39.52
N CYS A 224 -4.77 -26.05 -38.34
CA CYS A 224 -4.39 -27.43 -38.08
C CYS A 224 -5.10 -28.36 -39.09
N GLY A 225 -4.34 -29.25 -39.73
CA GLY A 225 -4.85 -30.19 -40.71
C GLY A 225 -5.96 -31.09 -40.16
N THR A 226 -6.65 -31.82 -41.03
CA THR A 226 -7.78 -32.68 -40.62
C THR A 226 -7.35 -33.71 -39.55
N GLY A 227 -8.02 -33.70 -38.39
CA GLY A 227 -7.69 -34.55 -37.23
C GLY A 227 -6.80 -33.90 -36.17
N LEU A 228 -6.39 -32.64 -36.37
CA LEU A 228 -5.57 -31.86 -35.43
C LEU A 228 -6.31 -30.59 -34.97
N LYS A 229 -6.00 -30.13 -33.76
CA LYS A 229 -6.52 -28.89 -33.15
C LYS A 229 -5.39 -28.01 -32.65
N SER A 230 -5.57 -26.69 -32.67
CA SER A 230 -4.54 -25.76 -32.21
C SER A 230 -4.55 -25.63 -30.69
N VAL A 231 -3.39 -25.66 -30.06
CA VAL A 231 -3.16 -25.26 -28.68
C VAL A 231 -2.32 -24.00 -28.72
N GLU A 232 -2.89 -22.88 -28.30
CA GLU A 232 -2.19 -21.61 -28.18
C GLU A 232 -1.97 -21.30 -26.70
N ILE A 233 -0.70 -21.20 -26.33
CA ILE A 233 -0.24 -20.80 -25.00
C ILE A 233 0.24 -19.36 -25.14
N VAL A 234 -0.33 -18.45 -24.37
CA VAL A 234 0.07 -17.05 -24.29
C VAL A 234 0.67 -16.81 -22.92
N ILE A 235 1.91 -16.33 -22.86
CA ILE A 235 2.57 -15.97 -21.61
C ILE A 235 2.92 -14.49 -21.68
N VAL A 236 2.45 -13.76 -20.67
CA VAL A 236 2.93 -12.43 -20.32
C VAL A 236 3.96 -12.64 -19.22
N PRO A 237 5.26 -12.53 -19.51
CA PRO A 237 6.28 -12.69 -18.48
C PRO A 237 6.26 -11.52 -17.50
N ASP A 238 6.76 -11.77 -16.30
CA ASP A 238 7.07 -10.73 -15.32
C ASP A 238 8.49 -10.17 -15.53
N ASN A 239 9.06 -9.53 -14.50
CA ASN A 239 10.42 -8.98 -14.55
C ASN A 239 11.54 -10.04 -14.52
N TYR A 240 11.21 -11.32 -14.27
CA TYR A 240 12.18 -12.41 -14.11
C TYR A 240 11.90 -13.60 -15.07
N PRO A 241 11.85 -13.36 -16.39
CA PRO A 241 11.47 -14.35 -17.40
C PRO A 241 12.40 -15.58 -17.49
N ASN A 242 13.56 -15.57 -16.83
CA ASN A 242 14.52 -16.68 -16.85
C ASN A 242 14.18 -17.78 -15.84
N GLU A 243 13.30 -17.50 -14.88
CA GLU A 243 12.89 -18.45 -13.83
C GLU A 243 11.68 -19.29 -14.26
N ILE A 244 11.04 -18.88 -15.37
CA ILE A 244 9.83 -19.45 -15.92
C ILE A 244 10.13 -20.51 -16.96
N SER A 245 9.52 -21.68 -16.80
CA SER A 245 9.46 -22.72 -17.81
C SER A 245 8.07 -23.36 -17.84
N TRP A 246 7.70 -24.01 -18.95
CA TRP A 246 6.44 -24.74 -19.04
C TRP A 246 6.61 -26.00 -19.87
N ASP A 247 5.70 -26.95 -19.64
CA ASP A 247 5.53 -28.15 -20.45
C ASP A 247 4.05 -28.42 -20.75
N LEU A 248 3.80 -28.91 -21.96
CA LEU A 248 2.53 -29.47 -22.39
C LEU A 248 2.74 -30.96 -22.58
N LYS A 249 2.03 -31.77 -21.80
CA LYS A 249 2.13 -33.23 -21.81
C LYS A 249 0.82 -33.88 -22.22
N SER A 250 0.93 -35.10 -22.75
CA SER A 250 -0.19 -36.02 -22.89
C SER A 250 -0.63 -36.48 -21.50
N GLY A 251 -1.89 -36.28 -21.16
CA GLY A 251 -2.47 -36.81 -19.92
C GLY A 251 -2.60 -38.33 -19.92
N GLN A 252 -2.49 -39.02 -21.05
CA GLN A 252 -2.62 -40.49 -21.09
C GLN A 252 -1.39 -41.21 -20.57
N ASP A 253 -0.20 -40.70 -20.88
CA ASP A 253 1.08 -41.38 -20.65
C ASP A 253 2.20 -40.45 -20.15
N GLY A 254 1.89 -39.17 -19.89
CA GLY A 254 2.84 -38.18 -19.39
C GLY A 254 3.90 -37.73 -20.40
N THR A 255 3.77 -38.12 -21.68
CA THR A 255 4.75 -37.77 -22.71
C THR A 255 4.73 -36.26 -23.01
N THR A 256 5.90 -35.62 -23.03
CA THR A 256 6.01 -34.20 -23.37
C THR A 256 5.76 -33.98 -24.87
N ILE A 257 4.71 -33.20 -25.17
CA ILE A 257 4.32 -32.79 -26.52
C ILE A 257 5.08 -31.52 -26.90
N ALA A 258 5.14 -30.55 -25.99
CA ALA A 258 5.89 -29.31 -26.16
C ALA A 258 6.40 -28.79 -24.81
N SER A 259 7.39 -27.92 -24.85
CA SER A 259 7.90 -27.22 -23.67
C SER A 259 8.52 -25.89 -24.08
N GLY A 260 8.56 -24.92 -23.18
CA GLY A 260 9.14 -23.61 -23.43
C GLY A 260 9.59 -22.89 -22.17
N GLY A 261 10.08 -21.66 -22.35
CA GLY A 261 10.47 -20.74 -21.28
C GLY A 261 9.38 -19.70 -21.03
N SER A 262 9.76 -18.44 -20.86
CA SER A 262 8.89 -17.27 -20.64
C SER A 262 8.06 -16.81 -21.85
N THR A 263 8.03 -17.57 -22.95
CA THR A 263 7.25 -17.23 -24.15
C THR A 263 6.23 -18.30 -24.45
N GLY A 264 5.09 -17.84 -24.96
CA GLY A 264 4.01 -18.69 -25.45
C GLY A 264 4.35 -19.41 -26.77
N THR A 265 3.46 -20.28 -27.21
CA THR A 265 3.56 -20.99 -28.50
C THR A 265 2.18 -21.27 -29.09
N ASN A 266 2.11 -21.60 -30.36
CA ASN A 266 0.92 -22.18 -30.98
C ASN A 266 1.32 -23.48 -31.71
N ILE A 267 0.71 -24.59 -31.32
CA ILE A 267 1.05 -25.93 -31.84
C ILE A 267 -0.20 -26.71 -32.21
N CYS A 268 -0.10 -27.58 -33.22
CA CYS A 268 -1.17 -28.51 -33.56
C CYS A 268 -0.99 -29.84 -32.83
N VAL A 269 -2.03 -30.28 -32.13
CA VAL A 269 -2.09 -31.56 -31.41
C VAL A 269 -3.23 -32.42 -31.96
N ASP A 270 -3.17 -33.74 -31.79
CA ASP A 270 -4.27 -34.62 -32.18
C ASP A 270 -5.54 -34.24 -31.41
N GLU A 271 -6.66 -34.14 -32.13
CA GLU A 271 -7.93 -33.64 -31.58
C GLU A 271 -8.46 -34.51 -30.41
N ASN A 272 -7.97 -35.75 -30.28
CA ASN A 272 -8.39 -36.69 -29.24
C ASN A 272 -7.38 -36.81 -28.08
N THR A 273 -6.28 -36.06 -28.10
CA THR A 273 -5.28 -36.12 -27.04
C THR A 273 -5.75 -35.34 -25.81
N CYS A 274 -5.75 -35.99 -24.65
CA CYS A 274 -5.87 -35.32 -23.34
C CYS A 274 -4.59 -34.56 -23.03
N LEU A 275 -4.72 -33.30 -22.62
CA LEU A 275 -3.59 -32.38 -22.51
C LEU A 275 -3.48 -31.82 -21.09
N VAL A 276 -2.25 -31.80 -20.59
CA VAL A 276 -1.88 -31.23 -19.31
C VAL A 276 -0.83 -30.17 -19.56
N PHE A 277 -1.20 -28.91 -19.39
CA PHE A 277 -0.27 -27.78 -19.42
C PHE A 277 0.18 -27.49 -17.99
N THR A 278 1.49 -27.48 -17.75
CA THR A 278 2.08 -27.10 -16.46
C THR A 278 3.08 -25.98 -16.69
N ILE A 279 2.96 -24.90 -15.93
CA ILE A 279 3.94 -23.82 -15.86
C ILE A 279 4.68 -23.91 -14.53
N HIS A 280 5.97 -23.63 -14.56
CA HIS A 280 6.90 -23.77 -13.44
C HIS A 280 7.64 -22.46 -13.23
N ASP A 281 7.89 -22.16 -11.96
CA ASP A 281 8.77 -21.11 -11.53
C ASP A 281 9.82 -21.68 -10.55
N SER A 282 11.09 -21.50 -10.89
CA SER A 282 12.22 -22.02 -10.12
C SER A 282 12.49 -21.27 -8.80
N TYR A 283 11.96 -20.06 -8.62
CA TYR A 283 12.15 -19.26 -7.40
C TYR A 283 11.01 -19.43 -6.38
N GLY A 284 9.83 -19.85 -6.84
CA GLY A 284 8.69 -20.23 -6.01
C GLY A 284 7.73 -19.08 -5.68
N ASP A 285 7.79 -17.98 -6.43
CA ASP A 285 6.91 -16.81 -6.31
C ASP A 285 5.97 -16.61 -7.52
N GLY A 286 6.04 -17.50 -8.51
CA GLY A 286 5.11 -17.58 -9.63
C GLY A 286 5.52 -16.65 -10.77
N LEU A 287 4.54 -16.08 -11.47
CA LEU A 287 4.77 -14.98 -12.42
C LEU A 287 4.52 -13.64 -11.69
N CYS A 288 5.27 -13.37 -10.62
CA CYS A 288 5.07 -12.18 -9.79
C CYS A 288 5.68 -10.90 -10.37
N CYS A 289 4.85 -9.85 -10.30
CA CYS A 289 5.22 -8.43 -10.22
C CYS A 289 5.62 -7.72 -11.55
N PRO A 290 4.94 -6.63 -11.97
CA PRO A 290 3.51 -6.47 -12.22
C PRO A 290 3.11 -6.91 -13.66
N GLY A 291 2.05 -7.72 -13.78
CA GLY A 291 1.37 -8.02 -15.04
C GLY A 291 1.64 -9.42 -15.65
N GLY A 292 2.47 -10.23 -15.00
CA GLY A 292 2.74 -11.60 -15.41
C GLY A 292 1.47 -12.45 -15.39
N SER A 293 1.21 -13.20 -16.45
CA SER A 293 0.05 -14.10 -16.55
C SER A 293 0.25 -15.12 -17.65
N TYR A 294 -0.54 -16.19 -17.64
CA TYR A 294 -0.63 -17.09 -18.78
C TYR A 294 -2.08 -17.35 -19.16
N THR A 295 -2.31 -17.63 -20.43
CA THR A 295 -3.62 -18.06 -20.97
C THR A 295 -3.40 -19.22 -21.92
N VAL A 296 -4.26 -20.24 -21.85
CA VAL A 296 -4.22 -21.39 -22.74
C VAL A 296 -5.52 -21.43 -23.54
N TYR A 297 -5.41 -21.52 -24.86
CA TYR A 297 -6.52 -21.69 -25.79
C TYR A 297 -6.43 -23.05 -26.50
N PHE A 298 -7.58 -23.69 -26.68
CA PHE A 298 -7.74 -24.89 -27.50
C PHE A 298 -8.75 -24.60 -28.61
N ASP A 299 -8.30 -24.70 -29.87
CA ASP A 299 -9.07 -24.37 -31.08
C ASP A 299 -9.72 -22.97 -31.01
N GLY A 300 -8.97 -22.00 -30.46
CA GLY A 300 -9.43 -20.61 -30.26
C GLY A 300 -10.36 -20.39 -29.07
N THR A 301 -10.67 -21.43 -28.29
CA THR A 301 -11.46 -21.32 -27.05
C THR A 301 -10.53 -21.29 -25.85
N GLN A 302 -10.66 -20.30 -24.96
CA GLN A 302 -9.87 -20.24 -23.74
C GLN A 302 -10.24 -21.42 -22.82
N VAL A 303 -9.25 -22.24 -22.48
CA VAL A 303 -9.38 -23.43 -21.61
C VAL A 303 -8.63 -23.28 -20.29
N GLY A 304 -7.75 -22.29 -20.16
CA GLY A 304 -7.05 -22.00 -18.91
C GLY A 304 -6.57 -20.56 -18.81
N TYR A 305 -6.49 -20.04 -17.59
CA TYR A 305 -5.92 -18.73 -17.29
C TYR A 305 -5.35 -18.74 -15.87
N GLY A 306 -4.12 -18.26 -15.73
CA GLY A 306 -3.50 -18.02 -14.43
C GLY A 306 -3.02 -16.57 -14.34
N SER A 307 -3.39 -15.89 -13.26
CA SER A 307 -2.99 -14.51 -12.98
C SER A 307 -1.54 -14.39 -12.50
N GLY A 308 -0.75 -15.46 -12.61
CA GLY A 308 0.63 -15.53 -12.16
C GLY A 308 0.83 -15.80 -10.67
N ASN A 309 -0.24 -15.94 -9.90
CA ASN A 309 -0.18 -16.05 -8.45
C ASN A 309 -0.16 -17.53 -8.02
N TYR A 310 1.00 -18.16 -8.17
CA TYR A 310 1.27 -19.53 -7.75
C TYR A 310 2.67 -19.61 -7.14
N GLY A 311 2.98 -20.69 -6.42
CA GLY A 311 4.31 -20.90 -5.86
C GLY A 311 5.29 -21.35 -6.94
N SER A 312 5.74 -22.60 -6.88
CA SER A 312 6.68 -23.14 -7.87
C SER A 312 6.03 -23.66 -9.16
N SER A 313 4.72 -23.85 -9.22
CA SER A 313 4.03 -24.32 -10.44
C SER A 313 2.53 -24.08 -10.42
N ASP A 314 1.91 -24.03 -11.59
CA ASP A 314 0.45 -24.04 -11.81
C ASP A 314 0.10 -24.95 -13.01
N GLN A 315 -1.12 -25.48 -13.07
CA GLN A 315 -1.52 -26.50 -14.03
C GLN A 315 -2.93 -26.31 -14.59
N VAL A 316 -3.08 -26.55 -15.90
CA VAL A 316 -4.36 -26.58 -16.61
C VAL A 316 -4.51 -27.91 -17.33
N VAL A 317 -5.62 -28.61 -17.08
CA VAL A 317 -5.96 -29.88 -17.74
C VAL A 317 -7.16 -29.67 -18.67
N PHE A 318 -7.05 -30.09 -19.92
CA PHE A 318 -8.08 -29.84 -20.94
C PHE A 318 -8.09 -30.90 -22.06
N ASN A 319 -9.21 -30.97 -22.78
CA ASN A 319 -9.47 -31.98 -23.81
C ASN A 319 -9.35 -33.44 -23.31
N CYS A 320 -9.62 -33.65 -22.03
CA CYS A 320 -9.50 -34.94 -21.37
C CYS A 320 -10.87 -35.63 -21.23
N PRO A 321 -10.93 -36.97 -21.25
CA PRO A 321 -12.14 -37.67 -20.87
C PRO A 321 -12.44 -37.46 -19.37
N PRO A 322 -13.67 -37.74 -18.90
CA PRO A 322 -14.02 -37.64 -17.49
C PRO A 322 -13.06 -38.43 -16.58
N GLY A 323 -12.56 -37.81 -15.52
CA GLY A 323 -11.70 -38.36 -14.47
C GLY A 323 -10.32 -37.70 -14.34
N TYR A 324 -9.97 -36.78 -15.23
CA TYR A 324 -8.70 -36.04 -15.16
C TYR A 324 -8.74 -34.81 -14.23
N SER A 325 -9.92 -34.42 -13.79
CA SER A 325 -10.15 -33.35 -12.82
C SER A 325 -11.34 -33.72 -11.93
N CYS A 326 -11.44 -33.09 -10.76
CA CYS A 326 -12.60 -33.27 -9.90
C CYS A 326 -13.90 -32.88 -10.61
N SER A 327 -13.91 -31.78 -11.37
CA SER A 327 -15.12 -31.25 -12.02
C SER A 327 -15.69 -32.18 -13.10
N GLU A 328 -14.87 -33.08 -13.63
CA GLU A 328 -15.28 -34.09 -14.60
C GLU A 328 -15.04 -35.52 -14.06
N ALA A 329 -15.11 -35.74 -12.75
CA ALA A 329 -14.84 -37.04 -12.13
C ALA A 329 -15.74 -38.17 -12.66
N VAL A 330 -15.22 -39.41 -12.68
CA VAL A 330 -15.97 -40.59 -13.12
C VAL A 330 -16.85 -41.12 -12.00
N THR A 331 -18.17 -41.20 -12.21
CA THR A 331 -19.07 -41.79 -11.20
C THR A 331 -18.81 -43.29 -11.01
N VAL A 332 -18.62 -43.71 -9.76
CA VAL A 332 -18.40 -45.11 -9.36
C VAL A 332 -19.41 -45.54 -8.30
N GLY A 333 -19.57 -46.86 -8.15
CA GLY A 333 -20.38 -47.49 -7.10
C GLY A 333 -19.54 -48.45 -6.25
N LEU A 334 -20.19 -49.26 -5.42
CA LEU A 334 -19.51 -50.31 -4.65
C LEU A 334 -18.85 -51.36 -5.57
N GLY A 335 -17.72 -51.91 -5.13
CA GLY A 335 -16.96 -52.95 -5.83
C GLY A 335 -15.55 -52.51 -6.22
N VAL A 336 -14.90 -53.35 -7.03
CA VAL A 336 -13.51 -53.18 -7.49
C VAL A 336 -13.46 -52.35 -8.78
N HIS A 337 -12.56 -51.37 -8.82
CA HIS A 337 -12.31 -50.44 -9.91
C HIS A 337 -10.81 -50.33 -10.20
N THR A 338 -10.46 -49.75 -11.36
CA THR A 338 -9.06 -49.57 -11.76
C THR A 338 -8.86 -48.15 -12.28
N ALA A 339 -7.96 -47.41 -11.65
CA ALA A 339 -7.49 -46.10 -12.09
C ALA A 339 -6.43 -46.23 -13.18
N THR A 340 -6.76 -45.72 -14.37
CA THR A 340 -5.88 -45.58 -15.53
C THR A 340 -6.26 -44.29 -16.27
N PRO A 341 -5.39 -43.25 -16.30
CA PRO A 341 -4.04 -43.20 -15.72
C PRO A 341 -4.05 -43.07 -14.18
N LEU A 342 -2.86 -42.90 -13.58
CA LEU A 342 -2.67 -42.57 -12.17
C LEU A 342 -3.14 -41.12 -11.90
N GLU A 343 -3.44 -40.79 -10.64
CA GLU A 343 -3.95 -39.47 -10.22
C GLU A 343 -5.36 -39.16 -10.78
N TYR A 344 -6.22 -40.17 -10.86
CA TYR A 344 -7.54 -40.10 -11.49
C TYR A 344 -8.68 -39.86 -10.47
N TRP A 345 -9.67 -39.08 -10.90
CA TRP A 345 -10.80 -38.61 -10.10
C TRP A 345 -12.07 -39.41 -10.33
N TYR A 346 -12.75 -39.73 -9.23
CA TYR A 346 -13.99 -40.47 -9.20
C TYR A 346 -15.01 -39.83 -8.26
N ASP A 347 -16.29 -39.93 -8.61
CA ASP A 347 -17.39 -39.51 -7.76
C ASP A 347 -18.08 -40.74 -7.17
N PHE A 348 -18.13 -40.80 -5.84
CA PHE A 348 -18.89 -41.81 -5.12
C PHE A 348 -20.01 -41.15 -4.31
N THR A 349 -21.26 -41.50 -4.61
CA THR A 349 -22.43 -41.07 -3.83
C THR A 349 -22.99 -42.27 -3.06
N PRO A 350 -22.84 -42.35 -1.73
CA PRO A 350 -23.37 -43.42 -0.91
C PRO A 350 -24.89 -43.51 -1.00
N ALA A 351 -25.43 -44.72 -1.12
CA ALA A 351 -26.87 -44.94 -1.14
C ALA A 351 -27.49 -44.98 0.28
N GLN A 352 -26.68 -45.23 1.30
CA GLN A 352 -27.09 -45.34 2.70
C GLN A 352 -26.01 -44.71 3.59
N THR A 353 -26.40 -44.08 4.69
CA THR A 353 -25.45 -43.56 5.66
C THR A 353 -24.82 -44.74 6.41
N GLY A 354 -23.49 -44.73 6.59
CA GLY A 354 -22.78 -45.77 7.33
C GLY A 354 -21.28 -45.80 7.04
N SER A 355 -20.61 -46.85 7.48
CA SER A 355 -19.17 -47.00 7.29
C SER A 355 -18.85 -47.57 5.91
N TYR A 356 -17.91 -46.93 5.23
CA TYR A 356 -17.38 -47.34 3.93
C TYR A 356 -15.85 -47.43 4.00
N THR A 357 -15.29 -48.38 3.25
CA THR A 357 -13.85 -48.51 3.05
C THR A 357 -13.52 -48.30 1.59
N VAL A 358 -12.62 -47.37 1.29
CA VAL A 358 -11.94 -47.22 0.00
C VAL A 358 -10.54 -47.75 0.17
N THR A 359 -10.18 -48.84 -0.50
CA THR A 359 -8.90 -49.52 -0.27
C THR A 359 -8.21 -49.93 -1.54
N THR A 360 -6.89 -49.79 -1.55
CA THR A 360 -6.01 -50.37 -2.56
C THR A 360 -5.35 -51.66 -2.06
N CYS A 361 -5.50 -51.99 -0.77
CA CYS A 361 -4.77 -53.04 -0.07
C CYS A 361 -5.01 -54.43 -0.68
N GLY A 362 -3.92 -55.15 -0.96
CA GLY A 362 -3.96 -56.50 -1.50
C GLY A 362 -4.27 -56.57 -2.99
N TYR A 363 -4.48 -55.43 -3.65
CA TYR A 363 -4.72 -55.33 -5.09
C TYR A 363 -3.49 -54.88 -5.87
N ASN A 364 -2.52 -54.23 -5.21
CA ASN A 364 -1.35 -53.65 -5.85
C ASN A 364 -0.04 -54.16 -5.22
N SER A 365 1.09 -53.92 -5.89
CA SER A 365 2.44 -54.26 -5.41
C SER A 365 3.38 -53.05 -5.35
N CYS A 366 2.85 -51.85 -5.57
CA CYS A 366 3.54 -50.56 -5.57
C CYS A 366 3.00 -49.68 -4.43
N ASP A 367 3.64 -48.53 -4.26
CA ASP A 367 3.31 -47.54 -3.22
C ASP A 367 2.14 -46.66 -3.66
N THR A 368 0.95 -46.82 -3.07
CA THR A 368 -0.30 -46.19 -3.56
C THR A 368 -0.82 -45.12 -2.61
N LYS A 369 -1.51 -44.11 -3.17
CA LYS A 369 -2.15 -43.02 -2.42
C LYS A 369 -3.64 -42.91 -2.69
N LEU A 370 -4.40 -42.56 -1.65
CA LEU A 370 -5.82 -42.24 -1.75
C LEU A 370 -6.10 -40.87 -1.13
N TRP A 371 -6.90 -40.06 -1.80
CA TRP A 371 -7.51 -38.86 -1.25
C TRP A 371 -9.02 -38.89 -1.46
N MET A 372 -9.77 -38.36 -0.51
CA MET A 372 -11.22 -38.24 -0.57
C MET A 372 -11.63 -36.85 -0.08
N TYR A 373 -12.54 -36.22 -0.82
CA TYR A 373 -13.02 -34.86 -0.57
C TYR A 373 -14.55 -34.86 -0.50
N ASP A 374 -15.12 -34.10 0.43
CA ASP A 374 -16.57 -33.87 0.61
C ASP A 374 -17.01 -32.44 0.25
N LEU A 375 -16.07 -31.61 -0.22
CA LEU A 375 -16.29 -30.25 -0.73
C LEU A 375 -16.59 -30.25 -2.23
N ALA A 376 -17.33 -29.24 -2.69
CA ALA A 376 -17.50 -28.99 -4.12
C ALA A 376 -16.14 -28.76 -4.79
N CYS A 377 -15.94 -29.28 -6.01
CA CYS A 377 -14.64 -29.28 -6.69
C CYS A 377 -13.93 -27.93 -6.78
N ASN A 378 -14.66 -26.83 -6.92
CA ASN A 378 -14.12 -25.47 -6.97
C ASN A 378 -13.57 -24.96 -5.63
N ASN A 379 -13.83 -25.68 -4.54
CA ASN A 379 -13.37 -25.39 -3.18
C ASN A 379 -12.39 -26.45 -2.65
N ILE A 380 -11.95 -27.40 -3.50
CA ILE A 380 -10.96 -28.40 -3.12
C ILE A 380 -9.56 -27.82 -3.31
N ASN A 381 -8.72 -27.91 -2.28
CA ASN A 381 -7.30 -27.65 -2.41
C ASN A 381 -6.58 -28.96 -2.79
N VAL A 382 -6.09 -29.03 -4.02
CA VAL A 382 -5.46 -30.22 -4.57
C VAL A 382 -3.96 -30.21 -4.23
N SER A 383 -3.58 -30.87 -3.14
CA SER A 383 -2.18 -31.06 -2.74
C SER A 383 -1.61 -32.39 -3.29
N PRO A 384 -0.30 -32.47 -3.60
CA PRO A 384 0.39 -33.75 -3.78
C PRO A 384 0.62 -34.50 -2.45
N ASN A 385 0.45 -33.81 -1.32
CA ASN A 385 0.50 -34.37 0.03
C ASN A 385 -0.92 -34.64 0.55
N LEU A 386 -1.06 -35.09 1.79
CA LEU A 386 -2.36 -35.40 2.42
C LEU A 386 -3.18 -34.15 2.78
N GLU A 387 -2.63 -32.96 2.58
CA GLU A 387 -3.22 -31.68 2.99
C GLU A 387 -4.47 -31.34 2.15
N GLY A 388 -5.53 -30.87 2.82
CA GLY A 388 -6.75 -30.36 2.18
C GLY A 388 -7.76 -31.44 1.74
N ALA A 389 -7.43 -32.73 1.90
CA ALA A 389 -8.39 -33.82 1.72
C ALA A 389 -9.22 -34.04 2.99
N THR A 390 -10.50 -34.36 2.82
CA THR A 390 -11.39 -34.78 3.92
C THR A 390 -10.85 -36.05 4.59
N PHE A 391 -10.33 -36.97 3.78
CA PHE A 391 -9.61 -38.16 4.23
C PHE A 391 -8.49 -38.46 3.24
N ALA A 392 -7.32 -38.86 3.72
CA ALA A 392 -6.26 -39.34 2.83
C ALA A 392 -5.40 -40.41 3.52
N ASP A 393 -4.77 -41.27 2.73
CA ASP A 393 -3.85 -42.29 3.22
C ASP A 393 -2.72 -42.55 2.20
N ASP A 394 -1.49 -42.66 2.72
CA ASP A 394 -0.23 -42.90 2.00
C ASP A 394 0.64 -43.84 2.84
N ASP A 395 0.19 -45.09 3.03
CA ASP A 395 0.86 -46.17 3.79
C ASP A 395 0.65 -46.23 5.32
N ASP A 396 -0.04 -45.26 5.90
CA ASP A 396 -0.32 -45.16 7.34
C ASP A 396 -1.51 -46.03 7.80
N GLY A 397 -2.39 -46.45 6.89
CA GLY A 397 -3.60 -47.25 7.16
C GLY A 397 -3.37 -48.72 7.54
N GLY A 398 -2.10 -49.14 7.71
CA GLY A 398 -1.76 -50.44 8.30
C GLY A 398 -1.74 -51.63 7.32
N CYS A 399 -1.70 -51.38 6.01
CA CYS A 399 -1.59 -52.46 5.00
C CYS A 399 -0.28 -52.45 4.18
N GLY A 400 0.78 -51.88 4.75
CA GLY A 400 2.09 -51.77 4.09
C GLY A 400 2.11 -50.59 3.13
N LEU A 401 2.78 -50.72 1.99
CA LEU A 401 2.90 -49.67 0.94
C LEU A 401 1.57 -49.33 0.22
N GLN A 402 0.42 -49.72 0.77
CA GLN A 402 -0.88 -49.52 0.13
C GLN A 402 -1.77 -48.67 1.03
N ALA A 403 -2.70 -47.97 0.41
CA ALA A 403 -3.58 -47.03 1.08
C ALA A 403 -4.98 -47.61 1.36
N VAL A 404 -5.53 -47.28 2.53
CA VAL A 404 -6.89 -47.59 2.93
C VAL A 404 -7.51 -46.44 3.72
N ILE A 405 -8.66 -45.97 3.25
CA ILE A 405 -9.50 -45.02 3.95
C ILE A 405 -10.74 -45.76 4.44
N THR A 406 -11.01 -45.70 5.74
CA THR A 406 -12.28 -46.19 6.31
C THR A 406 -12.94 -45.06 7.08
N GLY A 407 -14.17 -44.72 6.69
CA GLY A 407 -14.91 -43.68 7.39
C GLY A 407 -16.43 -43.75 7.20
N ASN A 408 -17.13 -42.97 8.01
CA ASN A 408 -18.59 -42.83 7.91
C ASN A 408 -18.95 -41.85 6.79
N MET A 409 -19.80 -42.28 5.86
CA MET A 409 -20.28 -41.45 4.76
C MET A 409 -21.80 -41.28 4.81
N GLU A 410 -22.30 -40.10 4.43
CA GLU A 410 -23.73 -39.78 4.43
C GLU A 410 -24.41 -40.15 3.11
N ALA A 411 -25.63 -40.68 3.19
CA ALA A 411 -26.44 -40.98 2.01
C ALA A 411 -26.73 -39.73 1.18
N GLY A 412 -26.42 -39.77 -0.12
CA GLY A 412 -26.72 -38.68 -1.05
C GLY A 412 -25.67 -37.55 -1.12
N VAL A 413 -24.66 -37.56 -0.25
CA VAL A 413 -23.49 -36.67 -0.36
C VAL A 413 -22.51 -37.27 -1.37
N THR A 414 -21.96 -36.47 -2.28
CA THR A 414 -20.96 -36.95 -3.25
C THR A 414 -19.58 -36.74 -2.68
N TYR A 415 -18.80 -37.82 -2.62
CA TYR A 415 -17.39 -37.81 -2.22
C TYR A 415 -16.53 -37.93 -3.48
N HIS A 416 -15.63 -36.97 -3.67
CA HIS A 416 -14.67 -36.96 -4.75
C HIS A 416 -13.43 -37.76 -4.33
N LEU A 417 -13.15 -38.88 -4.98
CA LEU A 417 -12.01 -39.74 -4.73
C LEU A 417 -10.93 -39.45 -5.76
N ARG A 418 -9.69 -39.22 -5.31
CA ARG A 418 -8.51 -39.19 -6.16
C ARG A 418 -7.66 -40.40 -5.84
N VAL A 419 -7.33 -41.18 -6.86
CA VAL A 419 -6.59 -42.44 -6.73
C VAL A 419 -5.27 -42.33 -7.47
N GLY A 420 -4.17 -42.48 -6.75
CA GLY A 420 -2.83 -42.25 -7.28
C GLY A 420 -1.76 -43.09 -6.61
N ASP A 421 -0.53 -42.64 -6.71
CA ASP A 421 0.64 -43.35 -6.22
C ASP A 421 1.70 -42.39 -5.65
N ASN A 422 2.63 -42.93 -4.88
CA ASN A 422 3.69 -42.13 -4.30
C ASN A 422 4.91 -42.11 -5.23
N ASN A 423 5.33 -40.93 -5.68
CA ASN A 423 6.55 -40.74 -6.49
C ASN A 423 6.66 -41.64 -7.75
N ASN A 424 5.55 -41.83 -8.47
CA ASN A 424 5.47 -42.68 -9.67
C ASN A 424 5.92 -44.13 -9.42
N SER A 425 5.61 -44.69 -8.25
CA SER A 425 5.93 -46.07 -7.85
C SER A 425 5.17 -47.13 -8.66
N CYS A 426 4.00 -46.78 -9.20
CA CYS A 426 3.15 -47.65 -10.00
C CYS A 426 3.37 -47.39 -11.51
N ASN A 427 3.43 -48.47 -12.30
CA ASN A 427 3.86 -48.34 -13.71
C ASN A 427 2.78 -47.77 -14.66
N GLU A 428 1.48 -48.06 -14.45
CA GLU A 428 0.39 -47.55 -15.32
C GLU A 428 -1.01 -47.49 -14.66
N SER A 429 -1.29 -48.27 -13.60
CA SER A 429 -2.64 -48.35 -13.01
C SER A 429 -2.65 -48.66 -11.52
N VAL A 430 -3.65 -48.17 -10.79
CA VAL A 430 -3.95 -48.57 -9.40
C VAL A 430 -5.34 -49.19 -9.32
N THR A 431 -5.43 -50.41 -8.79
CA THR A 431 -6.71 -51.07 -8.52
C THR A 431 -7.18 -50.71 -7.12
N PHE A 432 -8.44 -50.33 -6.96
CA PHE A 432 -9.04 -49.99 -5.68
C PHE A 432 -10.43 -50.58 -5.53
N GLU A 433 -10.92 -50.74 -4.31
CA GLU A 433 -12.23 -51.26 -3.99
C GLU A 433 -12.98 -50.31 -3.06
N ILE A 434 -14.28 -50.10 -3.33
CA ILE A 434 -15.20 -49.41 -2.43
C ILE A 434 -16.14 -50.43 -1.79
N ILE A 435 -16.08 -50.53 -0.46
CA ILE A 435 -16.81 -51.50 0.34
C ILE A 435 -17.77 -50.77 1.27
N TYR A 436 -19.01 -51.25 1.38
CA TYR A 436 -19.93 -50.83 2.44
C TYR A 436 -19.83 -51.80 3.62
N ASN A 437 -19.36 -51.29 4.76
CA ASN A 437 -19.14 -52.09 5.98
C ASN A 437 -20.42 -52.26 6.81
N GLY A 438 -21.43 -51.43 6.56
CA GLY A 438 -22.71 -51.43 7.28
C GLY A 438 -23.06 -50.06 7.86
N PRO A 439 -24.24 -49.93 8.50
CA PRO A 439 -24.64 -48.69 9.14
C PRO A 439 -23.74 -48.37 10.35
N ALA A 440 -23.59 -47.09 10.68
CA ALA A 440 -22.94 -46.67 11.91
C ALA A 440 -23.76 -47.16 13.12
N VAL A 441 -23.21 -48.11 13.88
CA VAL A 441 -23.87 -48.71 15.05
C VAL A 441 -23.29 -48.09 16.32
N GLY A 442 -24.12 -47.39 17.08
CA GLY A 442 -23.70 -46.72 18.31
C GLY A 442 -24.84 -46.50 19.28
N CYS A 443 -24.56 -45.85 20.41
CA CYS A 443 -25.61 -45.47 21.34
C CYS A 443 -26.38 -44.25 20.81
N MET A 444 -27.68 -44.41 20.55
CA MET A 444 -28.54 -43.33 20.04
C MET A 444 -29.35 -42.62 21.15
N ASP A 445 -29.10 -42.89 22.44
CA ASP A 445 -29.77 -42.18 23.54
C ASP A 445 -28.94 -40.95 23.95
N PRO A 446 -29.43 -39.72 23.73
CA PRO A 446 -28.70 -38.49 24.08
C PRO A 446 -28.40 -38.34 25.57
N ASN A 447 -29.05 -39.11 26.44
CA ASN A 447 -28.81 -39.08 27.89
C ASN A 447 -27.76 -40.10 28.35
N SER A 448 -27.10 -40.80 27.43
CA SER A 448 -26.04 -41.76 27.74
C SER A 448 -24.66 -41.12 27.62
N CYS A 449 -23.71 -41.53 28.47
CA CYS A 449 -22.35 -40.96 28.48
C CYS A 449 -21.51 -41.33 27.23
N ASN A 450 -21.93 -42.34 26.48
CA ASN A 450 -21.33 -42.76 25.22
C ASN A 450 -22.28 -42.53 24.03
N PHE A 451 -23.15 -41.52 24.12
CA PHE A 451 -23.99 -41.10 23.01
C PHE A 451 -23.13 -40.81 21.77
N ASP A 452 -23.50 -41.42 20.65
CA ASP A 452 -22.85 -41.29 19.37
C ASP A 452 -23.78 -40.50 18.42
N PRO A 453 -23.46 -39.24 18.09
CA PRO A 453 -24.30 -38.41 17.24
C PRO A 453 -24.35 -38.89 15.78
N LEU A 454 -23.45 -39.81 15.37
CA LEU A 454 -23.36 -40.33 14.01
C LEU A 454 -24.03 -41.70 13.85
N ALA A 455 -24.46 -42.32 14.96
CA ALA A 455 -25.12 -43.61 14.93
C ALA A 455 -26.46 -43.57 14.18
N THR A 456 -26.60 -44.41 13.16
CA THR A 456 -27.84 -44.59 12.39
C THR A 456 -28.62 -45.83 12.82
N VAL A 457 -27.96 -46.75 13.53
CA VAL A 457 -28.57 -47.96 14.09
C VAL A 457 -28.19 -48.08 15.56
N ALA A 458 -29.20 -48.29 16.41
CA ALA A 458 -28.99 -48.46 17.84
C ALA A 458 -28.25 -49.77 18.11
N CYS A 459 -27.14 -49.68 18.86
CA CYS A 459 -26.45 -50.84 19.39
C CYS A 459 -27.32 -51.62 20.39
N SER A 460 -27.09 -52.94 20.50
CA SER A 460 -27.82 -53.76 21.49
C SER A 460 -27.23 -53.59 22.89
N ASN A 461 -27.95 -52.89 23.77
CA ASN A 461 -27.60 -52.65 25.19
C ASN A 461 -26.23 -52.00 25.42
N CYS A 462 -25.72 -51.20 24.47
CA CYS A 462 -24.42 -50.53 24.64
C CYS A 462 -24.52 -49.11 25.22
N CYS A 463 -25.72 -48.53 25.30
CA CYS A 463 -25.93 -47.22 25.91
C CYS A 463 -25.65 -47.27 27.41
N LEU A 464 -24.69 -46.48 27.87
CA LEU A 464 -24.24 -46.40 29.25
C LEU A 464 -24.86 -45.17 29.92
N ALA A 465 -25.52 -45.37 31.07
CA ALA A 465 -26.08 -44.27 31.84
C ALA A 465 -24.96 -43.37 32.39
N VAL A 466 -25.21 -42.06 32.49
CA VAL A 466 -24.25 -41.11 33.08
C VAL A 466 -23.85 -41.56 34.48
N GLY A 467 -22.54 -41.77 34.69
CA GLY A 467 -21.95 -42.27 35.94
C GLY A 467 -21.70 -43.79 36.00
N ASP A 468 -21.95 -44.54 34.92
CA ASP A 468 -21.52 -45.93 34.80
C ASP A 468 -19.98 -46.03 34.88
N PRO A 469 -19.40 -46.99 35.62
CA PRO A 469 -17.95 -47.17 35.70
C PRO A 469 -17.24 -47.44 34.37
N ASN A 470 -17.98 -47.86 33.34
CA ASN A 470 -17.46 -48.08 31.99
C ASN A 470 -17.70 -46.90 31.05
N CYS A 471 -18.23 -45.77 31.53
CA CYS A 471 -18.33 -44.56 30.73
C CYS A 471 -16.94 -44.14 30.26
N PRO A 472 -16.75 -43.88 28.96
CA PRO A 472 -15.48 -43.40 28.44
C PRO A 472 -15.19 -42.01 29.01
N THR A 473 -13.90 -41.71 29.19
CA THR A 473 -13.47 -40.55 30.00
C THR A 473 -13.70 -39.19 29.34
N GLY A 474 -13.85 -39.14 28.01
CA GLY A 474 -14.03 -37.91 27.23
C GLY A 474 -13.04 -37.81 26.06
N PRO A 475 -13.15 -36.77 25.22
CA PRO A 475 -12.09 -36.41 24.28
C PRO A 475 -10.83 -35.91 25.00
N ASP A 476 -9.71 -35.84 24.29
CA ASP A 476 -8.44 -35.29 24.80
C ASP A 476 -7.60 -34.82 23.61
N LEU A 477 -7.59 -33.52 23.34
CA LEU A 477 -6.84 -32.93 22.26
C LEU A 477 -5.41 -32.65 22.71
N SER A 478 -4.46 -32.89 21.82
CA SER A 478 -3.06 -32.61 22.10
C SER A 478 -2.33 -32.03 20.91
N ILE A 479 -1.48 -31.03 21.17
CA ILE A 479 -0.62 -30.46 20.13
C ILE A 479 0.58 -31.38 19.90
N ASN A 480 0.80 -31.76 18.64
CA ASN A 480 1.93 -32.58 18.27
C ASN A 480 3.24 -31.76 18.23
N GLN A 481 3.94 -31.71 19.37
CA GLN A 481 5.18 -30.93 19.54
C GLN A 481 6.28 -31.25 18.52
N THR A 482 6.39 -32.51 18.07
CA THR A 482 7.39 -32.93 17.09
C THR A 482 7.08 -32.36 15.70
N THR A 483 5.81 -32.40 15.30
CA THR A 483 5.34 -31.86 14.01
C THR A 483 5.55 -30.35 13.96
N LEU A 484 5.18 -29.64 15.04
CA LEU A 484 5.43 -28.21 15.18
C LEU A 484 6.92 -27.88 15.05
N GLY A 485 7.78 -28.53 15.83
CA GLY A 485 9.21 -28.23 15.87
C GLY A 485 9.97 -28.53 14.56
N ASN A 486 9.56 -29.56 13.82
CA ASN A 486 10.26 -29.98 12.58
C ASN A 486 9.83 -29.20 11.33
N SER A 487 8.73 -28.47 11.39
CA SER A 487 8.13 -27.79 10.23
C SER A 487 8.35 -26.27 10.20
N VAL A 488 9.02 -25.72 11.22
CA VAL A 488 9.29 -24.28 11.33
C VAL A 488 10.26 -23.82 10.23
N SER A 489 9.84 -22.85 9.43
CA SER A 489 10.63 -22.31 8.32
C SER A 489 10.33 -20.83 8.10
N LEU A 490 11.30 -20.09 7.58
CA LEU A 490 11.12 -18.69 7.18
C LEU A 490 10.63 -18.65 5.73
N ALA A 491 9.63 -17.83 5.47
CA ALA A 491 9.15 -17.56 4.13
C ALA A 491 8.87 -16.07 3.95
N THR A 492 8.84 -15.66 2.69
CA THR A 492 8.32 -14.36 2.29
C THR A 492 6.98 -14.59 1.61
N VAL A 493 5.97 -13.80 1.98
CA VAL A 493 4.65 -13.81 1.34
C VAL A 493 4.32 -12.40 0.87
N ASN A 494 3.71 -12.27 -0.30
CA ASN A 494 3.27 -10.98 -0.80
C ASN A 494 1.76 -10.90 -0.67
N ILE A 495 1.28 -10.00 0.19
CA ILE A 495 -0.15 -9.87 0.50
C ILE A 495 -0.72 -8.78 -0.39
N THR A 496 -1.46 -9.17 -1.43
CA THR A 496 -1.97 -8.24 -2.44
C THR A 496 -3.42 -7.84 -2.25
N ASP A 497 -4.17 -8.63 -1.48
CA ASP A 497 -5.57 -8.38 -1.21
C ASP A 497 -5.82 -8.27 0.31
N ALA A 498 -6.86 -7.53 0.66
CA ALA A 498 -7.19 -7.18 2.04
C ALA A 498 -7.62 -8.39 2.88
N CYS A 499 -7.72 -9.60 2.32
CA CYS A 499 -8.16 -10.76 3.06
C CYS A 499 -7.27 -11.08 4.26
N ALA A 500 -5.98 -11.34 4.02
CA ALA A 500 -5.11 -11.85 5.07
C ALA A 500 -4.96 -10.86 6.24
N PRO A 501 -4.92 -9.52 6.01
CA PRO A 501 -5.04 -8.55 7.08
C PRO A 501 -6.41 -8.54 7.77
N ALA A 502 -7.51 -8.62 7.02
CA ALA A 502 -8.88 -8.68 7.58
C ALA A 502 -9.10 -9.91 8.48
N GLU A 503 -8.53 -11.06 8.10
CA GLU A 503 -8.53 -12.29 8.90
C GLU A 503 -7.48 -12.27 10.04
N GLY A 504 -6.67 -11.22 10.13
CA GLY A 504 -5.64 -11.06 11.16
C GLY A 504 -4.45 -12.01 11.03
N CYS A 505 -4.19 -12.54 9.83
CA CYS A 505 -3.06 -13.42 9.54
C CYS A 505 -1.74 -12.66 9.34
N VAL A 506 -1.83 -11.39 8.96
CA VAL A 506 -0.71 -10.46 8.77
C VAL A 506 -1.13 -9.06 9.19
N LYS A 507 -0.18 -8.18 9.46
CA LYS A 507 -0.51 -6.80 9.85
C LYS A 507 -0.78 -5.88 8.67
N ALA A 508 -0.31 -6.17 7.45
CA ALA A 508 -0.48 -5.24 6.33
C ALA A 508 -0.38 -5.95 4.97
N LEU A 509 -0.80 -5.24 3.92
CA LEU A 509 -0.52 -5.59 2.53
C LEU A 509 0.98 -5.45 2.21
N GLY A 510 1.37 -5.98 1.06
CA GLY A 510 2.74 -5.96 0.54
C GLY A 510 3.56 -7.15 1.01
N GLN A 511 4.88 -7.04 0.85
CA GLN A 511 5.80 -8.11 1.22
C GLN A 511 5.88 -8.25 2.74
N ARG A 512 5.58 -9.44 3.24
CA ARG A 512 5.66 -9.82 4.66
C ARG A 512 6.69 -10.94 4.85
N TYR A 513 7.38 -10.90 5.97
CA TYR A 513 8.26 -11.97 6.43
C TYR A 513 7.51 -12.79 7.47
N VAL A 514 7.33 -14.07 7.19
CA VAL A 514 6.52 -14.95 8.03
C VAL A 514 7.30 -16.19 8.43
N ILE A 515 7.08 -16.68 9.65
CA ILE A 515 7.55 -18.00 10.06
C ILE A 515 6.39 -18.97 9.90
N ARG A 516 6.52 -19.90 8.93
CA ARG A 516 5.56 -20.97 8.65
C ARG A 516 5.85 -22.18 9.52
N PHE A 517 4.81 -22.91 9.91
CA PHE A 517 4.90 -24.15 10.66
C PHE A 517 3.65 -25.01 10.44
N SER A 518 3.70 -26.28 10.79
CA SER A 518 2.55 -27.20 10.74
C SER A 518 1.89 -27.30 12.11
N THR A 519 0.56 -27.28 12.12
CA THR A 519 -0.27 -27.43 13.31
C THR A 519 -0.98 -28.77 13.22
N ARG A 520 -0.61 -29.74 14.05
CA ARG A 520 -1.28 -31.05 14.17
C ARG A 520 -1.88 -31.21 15.55
N ILE A 521 -3.17 -31.55 15.58
CA ILE A 521 -3.96 -31.73 16.80
C ILE A 521 -4.46 -33.18 16.82
N ASP A 522 -3.93 -33.98 17.74
CA ASP A 522 -4.31 -35.38 17.93
C ASP A 522 -5.43 -35.48 18.98
N ASN A 523 -6.49 -36.26 18.73
CA ASN A 523 -7.43 -36.67 19.77
C ASN A 523 -6.98 -38.01 20.40
N THR A 524 -6.34 -37.92 21.56
CA THR A 524 -5.83 -39.07 22.34
C THR A 524 -6.84 -39.60 23.36
N GLY A 525 -8.07 -39.08 23.36
CA GLY A 525 -9.14 -39.45 24.28
C GLY A 525 -9.87 -40.73 23.90
N GLU A 526 -10.85 -41.11 24.73
CA GLU A 526 -11.70 -42.29 24.49
C GLU A 526 -12.98 -41.95 23.73
N LEU A 527 -13.29 -40.66 23.55
CA LEU A 527 -14.43 -40.17 22.77
C LEU A 527 -13.98 -39.19 21.70
N ASP A 528 -14.76 -39.13 20.63
CA ASP A 528 -14.64 -38.11 19.58
C ASP A 528 -14.83 -36.70 20.15
N TYR A 529 -14.04 -35.73 19.71
CA TYR A 529 -14.27 -34.30 19.97
C TYR A 529 -15.25 -33.78 18.91
N TYR A 530 -16.52 -33.61 19.28
CA TYR A 530 -17.59 -33.28 18.34
C TYR A 530 -17.89 -31.79 18.29
N ILE A 531 -17.69 -31.16 17.13
CA ILE A 531 -17.95 -29.73 16.93
C ILE A 531 -19.33 -29.53 16.28
N GLY A 532 -19.67 -30.36 15.30
CA GLY A 532 -20.97 -30.36 14.64
C GLY A 532 -21.00 -29.70 13.26
N SER A 533 -22.19 -29.36 12.76
CA SER A 533 -22.35 -28.87 11.38
C SER A 533 -22.61 -27.36 11.31
N PRO A 534 -21.96 -26.62 10.40
CA PRO A 534 -22.26 -25.21 10.13
C PRO A 534 -23.73 -24.94 9.78
N SER A 535 -24.41 -25.92 9.20
CA SER A 535 -25.81 -25.80 8.80
C SER A 535 -26.78 -25.89 9.99
N SER A 536 -26.47 -26.72 10.99
CA SER A 536 -27.34 -26.94 12.16
C SER A 536 -26.94 -26.11 13.38
N GLN A 537 -25.67 -25.70 13.46
CA GLN A 537 -25.09 -24.92 14.55
C GLN A 537 -24.31 -23.72 13.99
N PRO A 538 -24.93 -22.82 13.19
CA PRO A 538 -24.22 -21.72 12.51
C PRO A 538 -23.53 -20.76 13.47
N TRP A 539 -23.95 -20.72 14.73
CA TRP A 539 -23.36 -19.91 15.80
C TRP A 539 -22.02 -20.44 16.33
N MET A 540 -21.58 -21.65 15.92
CA MET A 540 -20.24 -22.19 16.25
C MET A 540 -19.19 -21.88 15.17
N PHE A 541 -19.59 -21.29 14.04
CA PHE A 541 -18.73 -21.15 12.88
C PHE A 541 -18.77 -19.74 12.29
N ASN A 542 -17.60 -19.17 11.97
CA ASN A 542 -17.51 -17.94 11.21
C ASN A 542 -17.57 -18.26 9.71
N THR A 543 -18.57 -17.74 9.01
CA THR A 543 -18.74 -17.90 7.55
C THR A 543 -18.46 -16.60 6.77
N ASN A 544 -18.24 -15.49 7.48
CA ASN A 544 -17.81 -14.21 6.91
C ASN A 544 -16.28 -14.15 6.94
N ASN A 545 -15.66 -15.00 6.13
CA ASN A 545 -14.22 -15.02 5.89
C ASN A 545 -13.95 -15.02 4.39
N CYS A 546 -12.71 -14.83 3.99
CA CYS A 546 -12.38 -14.69 2.58
C CYS A 546 -12.37 -16.02 1.83
N HIS A 547 -12.35 -17.13 2.56
CA HIS A 547 -12.20 -18.46 1.99
C HIS A 547 -13.54 -19.14 1.68
N GLY A 548 -14.66 -18.49 1.98
CA GLY A 548 -16.00 -18.92 1.55
C GLY A 548 -16.48 -20.24 2.17
N HIS A 549 -15.91 -20.65 3.31
CA HIS A 549 -16.31 -21.83 4.06
C HIS A 549 -16.31 -21.56 5.57
N ALA A 550 -16.88 -22.46 6.37
CA ALA A 550 -17.16 -22.21 7.79
C ALA A 550 -15.93 -22.45 8.69
N HIS A 551 -15.45 -21.46 9.43
CA HIS A 551 -14.31 -21.59 10.34
C HIS A 551 -14.73 -21.84 11.78
N TYR A 552 -14.11 -22.83 12.47
CA TYR A 552 -14.35 -23.06 13.91
C TYR A 552 -13.47 -22.14 14.76
N ALA A 553 -14.10 -21.24 15.51
CA ALA A 553 -13.43 -20.30 16.41
C ALA A 553 -13.00 -21.03 17.70
N GLY A 554 -11.70 -21.28 17.86
CA GLY A 554 -11.15 -22.05 18.99
C GLY A 554 -10.33 -23.28 18.59
N TYR A 555 -10.16 -23.50 17.27
CA TYR A 555 -9.35 -24.59 16.76
C TYR A 555 -7.89 -24.51 17.23
N ALA A 556 -7.19 -23.41 16.92
CA ALA A 556 -5.82 -23.17 17.36
C ALA A 556 -5.55 -21.66 17.54
N ASP A 557 -4.66 -21.31 18.46
CA ASP A 557 -4.19 -19.94 18.71
C ASP A 557 -2.66 -19.89 18.72
N TYR A 558 -2.10 -18.84 18.11
CA TYR A 558 -0.68 -18.65 17.89
C TYR A 558 -0.23 -17.41 18.63
N VAL A 559 0.58 -17.59 19.67
CA VAL A 559 0.98 -16.50 20.56
C VAL A 559 2.49 -16.44 20.61
N LEU A 560 3.06 -15.25 20.42
CA LEU A 560 4.50 -15.03 20.50
C LEU A 560 4.82 -14.20 21.74
N PHE A 561 5.65 -14.74 22.63
CA PHE A 561 6.07 -14.04 23.85
C PHE A 561 7.52 -13.61 23.77
N ASP A 562 7.82 -12.39 24.22
CA ASP A 562 9.18 -11.95 24.49
C ASP A 562 9.76 -12.59 25.77
N GLN A 563 10.98 -12.22 26.15
CA GLN A 563 11.64 -12.75 27.36
C GLN A 563 11.03 -12.23 28.67
N ASP A 564 10.30 -11.12 28.62
CA ASP A 564 9.64 -10.50 29.77
C ASP A 564 8.20 -11.02 29.93
N GLY A 565 7.72 -11.84 29.00
CA GLY A 565 6.39 -12.45 29.02
C GLY A 565 5.31 -11.57 28.40
N HIS A 566 5.67 -10.50 27.70
CA HIS A 566 4.71 -9.70 26.94
C HIS A 566 4.32 -10.43 25.65
N ASN A 567 3.03 -10.38 25.33
CA ASN A 567 2.51 -10.91 24.08
C ASN A 567 2.84 -9.95 22.93
N ILE A 568 3.46 -10.46 21.87
CA ILE A 568 3.74 -9.74 20.64
C ILE A 568 2.66 -10.13 19.62
N PRO A 569 1.85 -9.17 19.14
CA PRO A 569 0.86 -9.45 18.11
C PRO A 569 1.56 -9.86 16.81
N VAL A 570 1.37 -11.11 16.40
CA VAL A 570 2.00 -11.69 15.19
C VAL A 570 1.00 -12.40 14.28
N GLY A 571 -0.28 -12.04 14.43
CA GLY A 571 -1.40 -12.68 13.76
C GLY A 571 -1.84 -13.99 14.43
N PHE A 572 -2.92 -14.59 13.92
CA PHE A 572 -3.53 -15.81 14.45
C PHE A 572 -4.16 -16.67 13.34
N LYS A 573 -4.68 -17.85 13.70
CA LYS A 573 -5.38 -18.76 12.78
C LYS A 573 -6.83 -18.97 13.19
N ASN A 574 -7.75 -18.57 12.30
CA ASN A 574 -9.10 -19.14 12.29
C ASN A 574 -9.03 -20.51 11.58
N GLY A 575 -9.45 -21.59 12.24
CA GLY A 575 -9.40 -22.95 11.68
C GLY A 575 -10.32 -23.06 10.45
N PHE A 576 -9.88 -23.70 9.35
CA PHE A 576 -10.63 -23.74 8.08
C PHE A 576 -11.79 -24.74 8.15
N CYS A 577 -11.50 -26.01 8.37
CA CYS A 577 -12.43 -27.08 8.75
C CYS A 577 -11.73 -28.02 9.73
N VAL A 578 -12.42 -28.51 10.76
CA VAL A 578 -11.83 -29.49 11.68
C VAL A 578 -12.25 -30.90 11.25
N ILE A 579 -11.29 -31.68 10.75
CA ILE A 579 -11.53 -32.95 10.03
C ILE A 579 -10.56 -34.06 10.48
N ASP A 580 -10.89 -35.30 10.16
CA ASP A 580 -10.02 -36.45 10.42
C ASP A 580 -9.02 -36.67 9.27
N VAL A 581 -7.95 -35.87 9.24
CA VAL A 581 -6.89 -35.99 8.22
C VAL A 581 -6.22 -37.37 8.25
N GLY A 582 -5.99 -37.93 9.44
CA GLY A 582 -5.43 -39.27 9.58
C GLY A 582 -5.86 -39.99 10.87
N CYS A 583 -5.98 -41.32 10.80
CA CYS A 583 -6.54 -42.16 11.88
C CYS A 583 -5.71 -43.42 12.18
N PRO A 584 -4.49 -43.29 12.73
CA PRO A 584 -3.61 -44.43 12.95
C PRO A 584 -4.16 -45.44 13.98
N ASN A 585 -4.97 -44.99 14.95
CA ASN A 585 -5.53 -45.83 16.00
C ASN A 585 -7.06 -45.70 16.15
N GLY A 586 -7.72 -45.13 15.15
CA GLY A 586 -9.13 -44.74 15.19
C GLY A 586 -9.90 -45.09 13.92
N THR A 587 -11.09 -44.54 13.76
CA THR A 587 -11.88 -44.59 12.53
C THR A 587 -12.34 -43.18 12.22
N ALA A 588 -12.11 -42.72 10.99
CA ALA A 588 -12.41 -41.36 10.60
C ALA A 588 -13.92 -41.15 10.47
N HIS A 589 -14.45 -40.10 11.07
CA HIS A 589 -15.88 -39.80 11.04
C HIS A 589 -16.23 -38.40 10.55
N TYR A 590 -15.31 -37.44 10.61
CA TYR A 590 -15.59 -36.02 10.45
C TYR A 590 -14.99 -35.39 9.20
N GLY A 591 -15.73 -34.43 8.64
CA GLY A 591 -15.39 -33.68 7.43
C GLY A 591 -15.89 -32.23 7.53
N CYS A 592 -15.74 -31.43 6.46
CA CYS A 592 -16.10 -30.00 6.51
C CYS A 592 -17.61 -29.77 6.73
N SER A 593 -18.47 -30.71 6.34
CA SER A 593 -19.92 -30.59 6.52
C SER A 593 -20.38 -30.88 7.96
N ASN A 594 -19.58 -31.64 8.71
CA ASN A 594 -19.84 -32.05 10.08
C ASN A 594 -18.50 -32.30 10.79
N MET A 595 -18.06 -31.31 11.56
CA MET A 595 -16.69 -31.17 12.03
C MET A 595 -16.45 -31.85 13.38
N GLY A 596 -15.22 -32.31 13.58
CA GLY A 596 -14.77 -32.97 14.79
C GLY A 596 -13.43 -33.68 14.57
N ILE A 597 -12.90 -34.28 15.64
CA ILE A 597 -11.72 -35.15 15.58
C ILE A 597 -12.07 -36.46 16.30
N SER A 598 -12.07 -37.57 15.57
CA SER A 598 -12.39 -38.89 16.09
C SER A 598 -11.33 -39.40 17.08
N ALA A 599 -11.75 -40.22 18.03
CA ALA A 599 -10.84 -40.83 18.99
C ALA A 599 -9.75 -41.67 18.27
N GLY A 600 -8.48 -41.36 18.52
CA GLY A 600 -7.34 -42.00 17.85
C GLY A 600 -7.02 -41.45 16.45
N CYS A 601 -7.66 -40.35 16.06
CA CYS A 601 -7.40 -39.59 14.83
C CYS A 601 -6.76 -38.24 15.14
N TYR A 602 -6.35 -37.53 14.09
CA TYR A 602 -5.79 -36.20 14.17
C TYR A 602 -6.23 -35.33 13.00
N ASP A 603 -6.25 -34.03 13.24
CA ASP A 603 -6.35 -33.00 12.23
C ASP A 603 -4.99 -32.33 12.05
N GLN A 604 -4.64 -31.95 10.82
CA GLN A 604 -3.36 -31.29 10.53
C GLN A 604 -3.47 -30.23 9.43
N TYR A 605 -2.94 -29.05 9.76
CA TYR A 605 -2.66 -27.98 8.82
C TYR A 605 -1.16 -27.89 8.55
N GLY A 606 -0.76 -28.13 7.31
CA GLY A 606 0.64 -28.05 6.89
C GLY A 606 1.15 -26.62 6.71
N SER A 607 2.47 -26.44 6.75
CA SER A 607 3.15 -25.14 6.66
C SER A 607 2.92 -24.41 5.33
N GLY A 608 2.47 -25.11 4.28
CA GLY A 608 2.04 -24.51 3.02
C GLY A 608 0.73 -23.73 3.11
N THR A 609 -0.12 -24.01 4.10
CA THR A 609 -1.48 -23.47 4.18
C THR A 609 -1.49 -21.96 4.47
N THR A 610 -2.37 -21.21 3.79
CA THR A 610 -2.63 -19.80 4.04
C THR A 610 -2.96 -19.54 5.52
N CYS A 611 -2.40 -18.47 6.08
CA CYS A 611 -2.54 -18.08 7.49
C CYS A 611 -1.98 -19.09 8.51
N ASN A 612 -1.23 -20.11 8.09
CA ASN A 612 -0.54 -21.03 9.00
C ASN A 612 0.91 -20.58 9.25
N TRP A 613 1.01 -19.38 9.81
CA TRP A 613 2.29 -18.71 10.08
C TRP A 613 2.12 -17.64 11.16
N ILE A 614 3.24 -17.09 11.62
CA ILE A 614 3.28 -15.81 12.36
C ILE A 614 3.98 -14.74 11.52
N ASP A 615 3.41 -13.54 11.48
CA ASP A 615 3.99 -12.37 10.79
C ASP A 615 5.06 -11.72 11.68
N ILE A 616 6.32 -11.83 11.24
CA ILE A 616 7.48 -11.28 11.95
C ILE A 616 8.07 -10.06 11.25
N THR A 617 7.36 -9.46 10.29
CA THR A 617 7.87 -8.35 9.47
C THR A 617 8.36 -7.19 10.32
N ASP A 618 7.64 -6.89 11.40
CA ASP A 618 7.89 -5.74 12.28
C ASP A 618 8.34 -6.16 13.70
N VAL A 619 8.50 -7.48 13.95
CA VAL A 619 8.94 -8.00 15.25
C VAL A 619 10.44 -7.71 15.46
N PRO A 620 10.84 -7.00 16.53
CA PRO A 620 12.24 -6.67 16.78
C PRO A 620 13.18 -7.89 16.83
N ALA A 621 14.49 -7.65 16.69
CA ALA A 621 15.47 -8.70 16.93
C ALA A 621 15.50 -9.08 18.42
N GLY A 622 15.47 -10.37 18.74
CA GLY A 622 15.39 -10.87 20.10
C GLY A 622 15.04 -12.35 20.18
N GLN A 623 15.00 -12.87 21.41
CA GLN A 623 14.56 -14.23 21.70
C GLN A 623 13.10 -14.26 22.10
N TYR A 624 12.34 -15.15 21.48
CA TYR A 624 10.91 -15.28 21.66
C TYR A 624 10.50 -16.74 21.89
N THR A 625 9.35 -16.93 22.51
CA THR A 625 8.70 -18.24 22.63
C THR A 625 7.39 -18.21 21.85
N LEU A 626 7.33 -18.95 20.75
CA LEU A 626 6.09 -19.23 20.04
C LEU A 626 5.35 -20.35 20.78
N VAL A 627 4.12 -20.08 21.20
CA VAL A 627 3.20 -21.06 21.80
C VAL A 627 2.03 -21.26 20.85
N VAL A 628 1.81 -22.51 20.45
CA VAL A 628 0.64 -22.96 19.70
C VAL A 628 -0.25 -23.73 20.64
N ARG A 629 -1.54 -23.39 20.70
CA ARG A 629 -2.47 -23.99 21.65
C ARG A 629 -3.84 -24.27 21.03
N THR A 630 -4.52 -25.30 21.52
CA THR A 630 -5.89 -25.67 21.11
C THR A 630 -6.82 -25.73 22.30
N ASN A 631 -8.11 -25.35 22.17
CA ASN A 631 -9.09 -25.34 23.26
C ASN A 631 -8.56 -24.84 24.63
N TRP A 632 -7.71 -23.81 24.62
CA TRP A 632 -7.02 -23.31 25.82
C TRP A 632 -7.98 -22.65 26.82
N ASN A 633 -9.17 -22.25 26.35
CA ASN A 633 -10.26 -21.70 27.17
C ASN A 633 -11.16 -22.78 27.80
N HIS A 634 -10.82 -24.07 27.63
CA HIS A 634 -11.47 -25.23 28.24
C HIS A 634 -12.98 -25.34 27.94
N VAL A 635 -13.37 -24.99 26.71
CA VAL A 635 -14.76 -25.05 26.27
C VAL A 635 -15.12 -26.53 25.98
N PRO A 636 -16.28 -27.01 26.46
CA PRO A 636 -16.72 -28.36 26.11
C PRO A 636 -17.10 -28.46 24.63
N ASP A 637 -17.06 -29.67 24.09
CA ASP A 637 -17.54 -29.95 22.73
C ASP A 637 -19.06 -29.69 22.58
N ALA A 638 -19.61 -29.82 21.38
CA ALA A 638 -21.03 -29.51 21.11
C ALA A 638 -22.04 -30.42 21.83
N LEU A 639 -21.60 -31.53 22.44
CA LEU A 639 -22.42 -32.40 23.29
C LEU A 639 -22.25 -32.08 24.78
N GLY A 640 -21.46 -31.07 25.14
CA GLY A 640 -21.16 -30.69 26.51
C GLY A 640 -20.08 -31.54 27.17
N ARG A 641 -19.28 -32.28 26.40
CA ARG A 641 -18.19 -33.13 26.90
C ARG A 641 -16.92 -32.32 27.04
N HIS A 642 -16.29 -32.39 28.20
CA HIS A 642 -15.02 -31.74 28.48
C HIS A 642 -13.85 -32.67 28.14
N GLU A 643 -12.71 -32.08 27.78
CA GLU A 643 -11.48 -32.85 27.62
C GLU A 643 -11.01 -33.43 28.95
N THR A 644 -10.32 -34.55 28.88
CA THR A 644 -9.80 -35.24 30.07
C THR A 644 -8.50 -34.65 30.61
N ASN A 645 -7.75 -33.98 29.76
CA ASN A 645 -6.49 -33.32 30.08
C ASN A 645 -6.38 -32.06 29.22
N TYR A 646 -6.06 -30.93 29.86
CA TYR A 646 -5.84 -29.66 29.14
C TYR A 646 -4.34 -29.29 29.12
N ALA A 647 -3.48 -30.02 29.83
CA ALA A 647 -2.06 -29.67 29.96
C ALA A 647 -1.22 -30.02 28.71
N ASN A 648 -1.76 -30.86 27.83
CA ASN A 648 -1.21 -31.32 26.55
C ASN A 648 -1.75 -30.52 25.34
N ASN A 649 -2.65 -29.56 25.58
CA ASN A 649 -3.22 -28.68 24.56
C ASN A 649 -2.23 -27.65 23.99
N TYR A 650 -0.97 -27.70 24.39
CA TYR A 650 0.06 -26.71 24.11
C TYR A 650 1.29 -27.34 23.46
N GLY A 651 1.84 -26.65 22.46
CA GLY A 651 3.16 -26.89 21.91
C GLY A 651 3.95 -25.58 21.80
N GLN A 652 5.27 -25.64 21.86
CA GLN A 652 6.10 -24.44 21.85
C GLN A 652 7.41 -24.59 21.09
N VAL A 653 7.91 -23.48 20.56
CA VAL A 653 9.24 -23.36 19.94
C VAL A 653 9.87 -22.05 20.38
N CYS A 654 11.10 -22.12 20.91
CA CYS A 654 11.89 -20.93 21.18
C CYS A 654 12.64 -20.53 19.91
N ILE A 655 12.53 -19.27 19.51
CA ILE A 655 13.15 -18.72 18.31
C ILE A 655 14.00 -17.50 18.66
N ASP A 656 15.14 -17.36 17.99
CA ASP A 656 15.95 -16.14 18.02
C ASP A 656 15.80 -15.44 16.67
N ILE A 657 15.21 -14.25 16.67
CA ILE A 657 15.03 -13.41 15.48
C ILE A 657 16.20 -12.43 15.42
N THR A 658 16.89 -12.40 14.28
CA THR A 658 17.95 -11.43 13.99
C THR A 658 17.60 -10.63 12.75
N ARG A 659 18.17 -9.42 12.60
CA ARG A 659 17.92 -8.57 11.43
C ARG A 659 19.23 -8.09 10.82
N ASN A 660 19.26 -7.97 9.50
CA ASN A 660 20.40 -7.39 8.79
C ASN A 660 20.32 -5.84 8.73
N ALA A 661 21.29 -5.20 8.07
CA ALA A 661 21.35 -3.73 7.95
C ALA A 661 20.19 -3.12 7.13
N GLN A 662 19.46 -3.93 6.36
CA GLN A 662 18.27 -3.54 5.59
C GLN A 662 16.97 -3.91 6.33
N ASN A 663 17.07 -4.25 7.62
CA ASN A 663 15.95 -4.68 8.47
C ASN A 663 15.27 -5.99 8.03
N VAL A 664 15.88 -6.79 7.15
CA VAL A 664 15.34 -8.09 6.74
C VAL A 664 15.58 -9.10 7.87
N PRO A 665 14.54 -9.81 8.35
CA PRO A 665 14.68 -10.77 9.43
C PRO A 665 15.27 -12.11 8.97
N SER A 666 15.95 -12.79 9.89
CA SER A 666 16.27 -14.21 9.83
C SER A 666 16.01 -14.82 11.21
N PHE A 667 15.85 -16.14 11.30
CA PHE A 667 15.60 -16.79 12.59
C PHE A 667 16.45 -18.05 12.80
N SER A 668 16.59 -18.45 14.06
CA SER A 668 17.12 -19.75 14.45
C SER A 668 16.32 -20.37 15.59
N ILE A 669 16.24 -21.70 15.63
CA ILE A 669 15.55 -22.43 16.70
C ILE A 669 16.50 -22.62 17.89
N ILE A 670 16.05 -22.28 19.09
CA ILE A 670 16.79 -22.48 20.33
C ILE A 670 16.45 -23.85 20.93
N THR A 671 17.47 -24.70 21.10
CA THR A 671 17.31 -26.01 21.75
C THR A 671 17.18 -25.88 23.27
N GLY A 672 16.36 -26.74 23.89
CA GLY A 672 16.19 -26.73 25.35
C GLY A 672 15.26 -25.62 25.86
N CYS A 673 14.27 -25.26 25.04
CA CYS A 673 13.22 -24.30 25.35
C CYS A 673 12.52 -24.68 26.68
N PRO A 674 12.62 -23.87 27.74
CA PRO A 674 11.91 -24.14 28.99
C PRO A 674 10.40 -24.01 28.76
N THR A 675 9.60 -24.81 29.46
CA THR A 675 8.14 -24.68 29.42
C THR A 675 7.75 -23.24 29.68
N TRP A 676 6.98 -22.67 28.77
CA TRP A 676 6.47 -21.32 28.92
C TRP A 676 5.54 -21.26 30.13
N THR A 677 5.75 -20.23 30.94
CA THR A 677 4.89 -19.91 32.08
C THR A 677 4.30 -18.53 31.86
N ASP A 678 3.05 -18.36 32.24
CA ASP A 678 2.39 -17.06 32.25
C ASP A 678 3.07 -16.09 33.23
N CYS A 679 2.61 -14.83 33.28
CA CYS A 679 3.25 -13.82 34.13
C CYS A 679 3.08 -14.11 35.65
N MET A 680 2.21 -15.06 36.04
CA MET A 680 2.05 -15.56 37.41
C MET A 680 2.92 -16.79 37.71
N GLY A 681 3.71 -17.25 36.74
CA GLY A 681 4.56 -18.43 36.84
C GLY A 681 3.81 -19.75 36.72
N GLN A 682 2.56 -19.75 36.22
CA GLN A 682 1.82 -20.97 35.90
C GLN A 682 2.22 -21.48 34.52
N PRO A 683 2.70 -22.73 34.39
CA PRO A 683 2.95 -23.35 33.09
C PRO A 683 1.70 -23.30 32.21
N TYR A 684 1.83 -22.73 31.01
CA TYR A 684 0.72 -22.56 30.06
C TYR A 684 -0.53 -21.88 30.64
N GLY A 685 -0.37 -21.00 31.63
CA GLY A 685 -1.48 -20.22 32.18
C GLY A 685 -1.91 -19.06 31.27
N ASP A 686 -3.04 -18.44 31.59
CA ASP A 686 -3.61 -17.34 30.80
C ASP A 686 -3.36 -15.94 31.41
N ALA A 687 -2.60 -15.83 32.51
CA ALA A 687 -2.33 -14.52 33.09
C ALA A 687 -1.41 -13.70 32.17
N ARG A 688 -1.90 -12.52 31.76
CA ARG A 688 -1.18 -11.56 30.92
C ARG A 688 -0.91 -10.26 31.67
N TYR A 689 0.12 -9.53 31.26
CA TYR A 689 0.28 -8.14 31.68
C TYR A 689 -0.85 -7.30 31.07
N ASP A 690 -1.48 -6.46 31.89
CA ASP A 690 -2.36 -5.41 31.40
C ASP A 690 -1.55 -4.24 30.81
N CYS A 691 -2.24 -3.24 30.27
CA CYS A 691 -1.59 -2.12 29.60
C CYS A 691 -0.72 -1.25 30.53
N THR A 692 -0.84 -1.40 31.86
CA THR A 692 -0.01 -0.72 32.87
C THR A 692 1.22 -1.53 33.28
N GLY A 693 1.37 -2.75 32.76
CA GLY A 693 2.40 -3.70 33.15
C GLY A 693 2.06 -4.48 34.43
N THR A 694 0.78 -4.55 34.82
CA THR A 694 0.33 -5.35 35.96
C THR A 694 -0.08 -6.75 35.49
N CYS A 695 0.60 -7.78 35.97
CA CYS A 695 0.26 -9.17 35.67
C CYS A 695 -1.13 -9.54 36.24
N GLY A 696 -2.02 -10.05 35.38
CA GLY A 696 -3.41 -10.35 35.72
C GLY A 696 -4.22 -9.10 36.09
N GLY A 697 -3.76 -7.92 35.67
CA GLY A 697 -4.46 -6.65 35.88
C GLY A 697 -5.71 -6.54 35.01
N THR A 698 -6.59 -5.61 35.37
CA THR A 698 -7.89 -5.43 34.71
C THR A 698 -7.96 -4.19 33.83
N THR A 699 -6.92 -3.35 33.83
CA THR A 699 -6.91 -2.11 33.03
C THR A 699 -6.86 -2.44 31.55
N LEU A 700 -7.83 -1.91 30.79
CA LEU A 700 -7.96 -2.19 29.36
C LEU A 700 -7.28 -1.10 28.53
N THR A 701 -6.54 -1.51 27.50
CA THR A 701 -6.07 -0.58 26.46
C THR A 701 -7.29 0.05 25.78
N GLY A 702 -7.32 1.39 25.73
CA GLY A 702 -8.38 2.19 25.14
C GLY A 702 -9.56 2.53 26.07
N ASP A 703 -9.57 2.09 27.32
CA ASP A 703 -10.51 2.58 28.36
C ASP A 703 -9.91 3.83 29.01
N LEU A 704 -10.28 5.01 28.53
CA LEU A 704 -9.69 6.29 28.98
C LEU A 704 -10.38 6.78 30.25
N ASN A 705 -11.66 6.47 30.39
CA ASN A 705 -12.49 6.98 31.48
C ASN A 705 -12.43 6.08 32.75
N ASN A 706 -11.80 4.91 32.64
CA ASN A 706 -11.59 3.90 33.70
C ASN A 706 -12.88 3.35 34.31
N ASP A 707 -13.89 3.08 33.48
CA ASP A 707 -15.13 2.42 33.89
C ASP A 707 -15.18 0.92 33.57
N ASP A 708 -14.04 0.35 33.14
CA ASP A 708 -13.85 -1.03 32.70
C ASP A 708 -14.64 -1.36 31.41
N LEU A 709 -15.12 -0.35 30.68
CA LEU A 709 -15.77 -0.49 29.39
C LEU A 709 -14.92 0.15 28.29
N ARG A 710 -15.16 -0.30 27.05
CA ARG A 710 -14.60 0.30 25.83
C ARG A 710 -15.76 0.66 24.95
N ASP A 711 -16.13 1.92 24.95
CA ASP A 711 -17.37 2.37 24.35
C ASP A 711 -17.27 3.77 23.71
N GLN A 712 -18.43 4.35 23.39
CA GLN A 712 -18.50 5.66 22.75
C GLN A 712 -17.90 6.78 23.62
N ALA A 713 -17.96 6.68 24.95
CA ALA A 713 -17.39 7.68 25.85
C ALA A 713 -15.87 7.74 25.70
N ASP A 714 -15.21 6.58 25.54
CA ASP A 714 -13.76 6.53 25.32
C ASP A 714 -13.36 7.16 23.98
N ALA A 715 -14.10 6.84 22.91
CA ALA A 715 -13.88 7.46 21.60
C ALA A 715 -14.04 9.00 21.66
N GLN A 716 -14.97 9.51 22.47
CA GLN A 716 -15.15 10.94 22.71
C GLN A 716 -14.00 11.54 23.53
N GLU A 717 -13.47 10.82 24.52
CA GLU A 717 -12.30 11.25 25.28
C GLU A 717 -11.04 11.32 24.41
N TYR A 718 -10.83 10.37 23.49
CA TYR A 718 -9.79 10.47 22.48
C TYR A 718 -9.92 11.76 21.67
N VAL A 719 -11.10 12.04 21.09
CA VAL A 719 -11.33 13.25 20.28
C VAL A 719 -11.04 14.53 21.08
N MET A 720 -11.48 14.60 22.33
CA MET A 720 -11.23 15.75 23.18
C MET A 720 -9.74 15.88 23.54
N GLY A 721 -9.07 14.77 23.83
CA GLY A 721 -7.64 14.71 24.12
C GLY A 721 -6.77 15.12 22.92
N ILE A 722 -7.11 14.65 21.71
CA ILE A 722 -6.41 14.97 20.45
C ILE A 722 -6.52 16.47 20.13
N LEU A 723 -7.73 17.03 20.26
CA LEU A 723 -7.95 18.46 20.01
C LEU A 723 -7.25 19.36 21.06
N GLY A 724 -7.04 18.84 22.28
CA GLY A 724 -6.40 19.56 23.39
C GLY A 724 -4.90 19.35 23.53
N ASP A 725 -4.33 18.41 22.78
CA ASP A 725 -2.98 17.89 23.02
C ASP A 725 -2.80 17.39 24.48
N ASP A 726 -3.88 16.86 25.08
CA ASP A 726 -3.98 16.48 26.50
C ASP A 726 -3.71 14.98 26.75
N ILE A 727 -3.47 14.20 25.70
CA ILE A 727 -3.22 12.76 25.74
C ILE A 727 -1.85 12.42 25.15
N SER A 728 -1.15 11.46 25.75
CA SER A 728 0.16 10.98 25.29
C SER A 728 0.12 9.50 24.92
N ALA A 729 0.89 9.11 23.91
CA ALA A 729 1.04 7.71 23.51
C ALA A 729 1.62 6.85 24.64
N SER A 730 0.98 5.71 24.88
CA SER A 730 1.37 4.69 25.86
C SER A 730 0.70 3.37 25.49
N SER A 731 1.12 2.25 26.08
CA SER A 731 0.47 0.93 25.89
C SER A 731 -1.03 0.90 26.25
N CYS A 732 -1.53 1.87 27.03
CA CYS A 732 -2.95 1.99 27.34
C CYS A 732 -3.72 2.90 26.38
N THR A 733 -3.05 3.80 25.67
CA THR A 733 -3.68 4.88 24.90
C THR A 733 -3.37 4.83 23.40
N ASP A 734 -2.29 4.19 22.99
CA ASP A 734 -1.90 4.04 21.59
C ASP A 734 -2.44 2.69 21.07
N LEU A 735 -3.51 2.73 20.27
CA LEU A 735 -4.26 1.56 19.86
C LEU A 735 -3.64 0.84 18.66
N ASN A 736 -2.78 1.52 17.90
CA ASN A 736 -2.07 0.97 16.75
C ASN A 736 -0.55 0.82 16.93
N ASP A 737 -0.03 1.21 18.10
CA ASP A 737 1.39 1.13 18.48
C ASP A 737 2.31 1.84 17.47
N ASP A 738 1.84 2.96 16.92
CA ASP A 738 2.59 3.80 15.99
C ASP A 738 3.37 4.94 16.67
N GLY A 739 3.16 5.12 17.98
CA GLY A 739 3.80 6.13 18.82
C GLY A 739 3.14 7.50 18.75
N ALA A 740 2.01 7.65 18.06
CA ALA A 740 1.20 8.85 17.99
C ALA A 740 -0.20 8.62 18.59
N ILE A 741 -0.87 9.70 18.97
CA ILE A 741 -2.31 9.65 19.28
C ILE A 741 -3.01 10.52 18.24
N THR A 742 -3.81 9.88 17.39
CA THR A 742 -4.47 10.51 16.25
C THR A 742 -5.94 10.09 16.19
N VAL A 743 -6.67 10.64 15.23
CA VAL A 743 -8.05 10.21 14.96
C VAL A 743 -8.17 8.72 14.63
N THR A 744 -7.09 8.04 14.20
CA THR A 744 -7.13 6.59 13.98
C THR A 744 -7.37 5.83 15.27
N ASP A 745 -6.76 6.21 16.40
CA ASP A 745 -7.05 5.61 17.71
C ASP A 745 -8.53 5.76 18.07
N ALA A 746 -9.08 6.96 17.87
CA ALA A 746 -10.51 7.20 18.10
C ALA A 746 -11.39 6.34 17.18
N ALA A 747 -11.01 6.21 15.90
CA ALA A 747 -11.72 5.42 14.89
C ALA A 747 -11.67 3.92 15.20
N MET A 748 -10.53 3.41 15.68
CA MET A 748 -10.39 2.03 16.13
C MET A 748 -11.27 1.73 17.35
N MET A 749 -11.40 2.67 18.28
CA MET A 749 -12.34 2.54 19.39
C MET A 749 -13.80 2.45 18.88
N VAL A 750 -14.17 3.29 17.91
CA VAL A 750 -15.49 3.19 17.24
C VAL A 750 -15.68 1.83 16.62
N TYR A 751 -14.72 1.34 15.84
CA TYR A 751 -14.77 0.03 15.20
C TYR A 751 -14.94 -1.08 16.24
N CYS A 752 -14.19 -1.03 17.35
CA CYS A 752 -14.28 -2.00 18.45
C CYS A 752 -15.71 -2.14 19.02
N TYR A 753 -16.33 -1.06 19.48
CA TYR A 753 -17.64 -1.18 20.13
C TYR A 753 -18.78 -1.38 19.14
N THR A 754 -18.68 -0.84 17.92
CA THR A 754 -19.74 -1.01 16.91
C THR A 754 -19.83 -2.46 16.42
N GLU A 755 -18.68 -3.08 16.13
CA GLU A 755 -18.62 -4.50 15.75
C GLU A 755 -19.03 -5.41 16.90
N ARG A 756 -18.55 -5.14 18.12
CA ARG A 756 -18.96 -5.88 19.33
C ARG A 756 -20.47 -5.82 19.54
N ASP A 757 -21.06 -4.63 19.52
CA ASP A 757 -22.48 -4.45 19.79
C ASP A 757 -23.34 -5.07 18.67
N ALA A 758 -22.92 -4.96 17.40
CA ALA A 758 -23.57 -5.62 16.28
C ALA A 758 -23.53 -7.15 16.41
N TYR A 759 -22.44 -7.69 16.94
CA TYR A 759 -22.29 -9.11 17.22
C TYR A 759 -23.14 -9.58 18.40
N GLU A 760 -23.05 -8.90 19.55
CA GLU A 760 -23.81 -9.24 20.77
C GLU A 760 -25.33 -9.18 20.54
N ALA A 761 -25.79 -8.27 19.69
CA ALA A 761 -27.20 -8.19 19.29
C ALA A 761 -27.69 -9.41 18.50
N ASN A 762 -26.80 -10.18 17.89
CA ASN A 762 -27.13 -11.26 16.95
C ASN A 762 -26.79 -12.68 17.43
N GLN A 763 -25.78 -12.90 18.29
CA GLN A 763 -25.43 -14.25 18.81
C GLN A 763 -24.69 -14.20 20.16
N PRO A 764 -25.08 -14.96 21.21
CA PRO A 764 -24.50 -14.81 22.54
C PRO A 764 -23.34 -15.74 22.91
N TYR A 765 -22.87 -16.66 22.05
CA TYR A 765 -21.83 -17.62 22.46
C TYR A 765 -20.83 -18.00 21.37
N ILE A 766 -19.55 -17.98 21.76
CA ILE A 766 -18.35 -18.61 21.17
C ILE A 766 -17.76 -18.00 19.88
N HIS A 767 -17.66 -16.68 19.81
CA HIS A 767 -16.68 -16.08 18.90
C HIS A 767 -15.69 -15.20 19.65
N TYR A 768 -14.42 -15.59 19.58
CA TYR A 768 -13.30 -14.72 19.89
C TYR A 768 -13.09 -13.81 18.68
N HIS A 769 -13.38 -12.53 18.83
CA HIS A 769 -13.12 -11.53 17.82
C HIS A 769 -12.17 -10.47 18.36
N PRO A 770 -11.04 -10.21 17.67
CA PRO A 770 -10.02 -9.30 18.14
C PRO A 770 -10.36 -7.82 17.86
N TRP A 771 -11.63 -7.44 17.71
CA TRP A 771 -12.02 -6.05 17.36
C TRP A 771 -11.49 -5.03 18.35
N CYS A 772 -11.41 -5.43 19.61
CA CYS A 772 -10.90 -4.63 20.71
C CYS A 772 -9.56 -5.19 21.24
N GLU A 773 -8.84 -6.01 20.47
CA GLU A 773 -7.52 -6.47 20.87
C GLU A 773 -6.46 -5.59 20.25
N TYR A 774 -5.79 -4.83 21.12
CA TYR A 774 -4.79 -3.85 20.76
C TYR A 774 -3.40 -4.32 21.21
N PRO A 775 -2.33 -3.87 20.51
CA PRO A 775 -2.39 -2.97 19.36
C PRO A 775 -2.82 -3.65 18.05
N ARG A 776 -3.58 -2.94 17.23
CA ARG A 776 -4.09 -3.36 15.89
C ARG A 776 -3.97 -2.18 14.93
N GLY A 777 -4.03 -2.43 13.62
CA GLY A 777 -4.15 -1.37 12.62
C GLY A 777 -2.93 -1.30 11.72
N TRP A 778 -3.14 -0.75 10.53
CA TRP A 778 -2.09 -0.59 9.53
C TRP A 778 -2.40 0.53 8.54
N VAL A 779 -1.40 0.91 7.76
CA VAL A 779 -1.58 1.83 6.64
C VAL A 779 -2.04 1.07 5.40
N SER A 780 -3.27 1.30 4.98
CA SER A 780 -3.81 0.81 3.70
C SER A 780 -3.15 1.56 2.55
N THR A 781 -2.25 0.89 1.83
CA THR A 781 -1.47 1.48 0.72
C THR A 781 -2.25 1.54 -0.60
N ILE A 782 -3.40 0.87 -0.66
CA ILE A 782 -4.32 0.91 -1.81
C ILE A 782 -5.38 2.00 -1.68
N ASP A 783 -5.61 2.49 -0.45
CA ASP A 783 -6.59 3.53 -0.18
C ASP A 783 -5.94 4.89 -0.19
N THR A 784 -6.41 5.79 -1.07
CA THR A 784 -5.93 7.17 -1.10
C THR A 784 -7.04 8.16 -0.74
N VAL A 785 -6.73 9.13 0.13
CA VAL A 785 -7.60 10.25 0.47
C VAL A 785 -6.87 11.58 0.25
N SER A 786 -7.45 12.43 -0.58
CA SER A 786 -6.91 13.76 -0.86
C SER A 786 -7.79 14.86 -0.25
N LEU A 787 -7.17 15.87 0.36
CA LEU A 787 -7.83 17.11 0.77
C LEU A 787 -7.38 18.30 -0.08
N GLN A 788 -8.29 19.26 -0.31
CA GLN A 788 -7.99 20.53 -0.96
C GLN A 788 -8.77 21.69 -0.34
N ILE A 789 -8.25 22.92 -0.48
CA ILE A 789 -9.07 24.12 -0.24
C ILE A 789 -9.99 24.30 -1.45
N GLY A 790 -11.30 24.12 -1.23
CA GLY A 790 -12.31 24.24 -2.28
C GLY A 790 -12.87 25.66 -2.45
N ALA A 791 -13.04 26.40 -1.35
CA ALA A 791 -13.48 27.79 -1.38
C ALA A 791 -12.90 28.60 -0.23
N PHE A 792 -12.64 29.89 -0.46
CA PHE A 792 -12.21 30.83 0.57
C PHE A 792 -12.98 32.15 0.43
N ASN A 793 -13.65 32.57 1.51
CA ASN A 793 -14.50 33.75 1.51
C ASN A 793 -14.19 34.67 2.70
N PRO A 794 -13.35 35.70 2.49
CA PRO A 794 -12.97 36.59 3.57
C PRO A 794 -14.08 37.54 4.04
N ALA A 795 -15.07 37.82 3.19
CA ALA A 795 -16.20 38.67 3.58
C ALA A 795 -17.17 37.97 4.53
N GLN A 796 -17.28 36.64 4.41
CA GLN A 796 -18.12 35.79 5.28
C GLN A 796 -17.31 34.99 6.31
N GLN A 797 -15.99 35.20 6.35
CA GLN A 797 -15.03 34.61 7.28
C GLN A 797 -15.09 33.07 7.33
N TYR A 798 -15.01 32.42 6.17
CA TYR A 798 -14.89 30.95 6.12
C TYR A 798 -13.96 30.44 5.01
N VAL A 799 -13.50 29.20 5.19
CA VAL A 799 -12.83 28.38 4.19
C VAL A 799 -13.52 27.01 4.13
N ASP A 800 -13.79 26.52 2.92
CA ASP A 800 -14.36 25.18 2.70
C ASP A 800 -13.25 24.23 2.27
N ILE A 801 -13.14 23.10 2.96
CA ILE A 801 -12.23 21.99 2.65
C ILE A 801 -13.01 20.93 1.89
N TYR A 802 -12.43 20.43 0.80
CA TYR A 802 -13.03 19.40 -0.05
C TYR A 802 -12.21 18.12 0.06
N ILE A 803 -12.87 16.97 -0.13
CA ILE A 803 -12.29 15.63 -0.05
C ILE A 803 -12.49 14.85 -1.34
N LYS A 804 -11.50 14.02 -1.69
CA LYS A 804 -11.58 13.00 -2.73
C LYS A 804 -11.06 11.69 -2.16
N ASN A 805 -11.88 10.65 -2.17
CA ASN A 805 -11.59 9.32 -1.62
C ASN A 805 -12.12 8.25 -2.59
N PRO A 806 -11.40 7.94 -3.69
CA PRO A 806 -11.91 7.03 -4.71
C PRO A 806 -11.90 5.57 -4.27
N ASP A 807 -11.01 5.21 -3.34
CA ASP A 807 -10.65 3.82 -3.06
C ASP A 807 -11.37 3.27 -1.81
N CYS A 808 -11.61 4.09 -0.79
CA CYS A 808 -12.25 3.70 0.47
C CYS A 808 -13.37 4.65 0.92
N LYS A 809 -14.25 4.13 1.78
CA LYS A 809 -15.09 4.99 2.62
C LYS A 809 -14.23 5.52 3.77
N VAL A 810 -14.59 6.69 4.30
CA VAL A 810 -13.84 7.32 5.40
C VAL A 810 -14.70 7.32 6.66
N LEU A 811 -14.16 6.75 7.74
CA LEU A 811 -14.77 6.75 9.07
C LEU A 811 -14.39 8.02 9.84
N ALA A 812 -13.13 8.43 9.74
CA ALA A 812 -12.61 9.59 10.47
C ALA A 812 -11.44 10.28 9.75
N TYR A 813 -11.22 11.56 10.02
CA TYR A 813 -10.16 12.37 9.45
C TYR A 813 -9.69 13.46 10.42
N GLU A 814 -8.40 13.81 10.33
CA GLU A 814 -7.76 14.86 11.13
C GLU A 814 -6.78 15.65 10.27
N PHE A 815 -6.84 16.98 10.35
CA PHE A 815 -5.89 17.85 9.67
C PHE A 815 -5.69 19.16 10.42
N ASP A 816 -4.52 19.76 10.20
CA ASP A 816 -4.15 21.05 10.77
C ASP A 816 -4.29 22.17 9.74
N MET A 817 -4.66 23.35 10.22
CA MET A 817 -4.77 24.57 9.41
C MET A 817 -3.86 25.67 9.92
N SER A 818 -3.22 26.38 8.99
CA SER A 818 -2.43 27.58 9.28
C SER A 818 -2.98 28.82 8.57
N GLY A 819 -2.62 30.00 9.09
CA GLY A 819 -3.03 31.29 8.50
C GLY A 819 -4.42 31.82 8.89
N LEU A 820 -5.14 31.11 9.77
CA LEU A 820 -6.39 31.56 10.39
C LEU A 820 -6.48 31.15 11.87
N THR A 821 -7.44 31.70 12.59
CA THR A 821 -7.82 31.28 13.95
C THR A 821 -9.24 30.71 13.91
N ILE A 822 -9.40 29.41 14.19
CA ILE A 822 -10.69 28.71 14.05
C ILE A 822 -11.72 29.26 15.03
N GLN A 823 -12.92 29.56 14.53
CA GLN A 823 -14.09 29.94 15.32
C GLN A 823 -15.01 28.73 15.53
N SER A 824 -15.34 28.03 14.46
CA SER A 824 -16.23 26.85 14.50
C SER A 824 -16.11 26.07 13.19
N VAL A 825 -16.60 24.85 13.19
CA VAL A 825 -16.65 23.98 12.01
C VAL A 825 -18.08 23.54 11.70
N GLU A 826 -18.40 23.40 10.42
CA GLU A 826 -19.71 22.95 9.91
C GLU A 826 -19.50 21.81 8.92
N ASN A 827 -20.23 20.71 9.07
CA ASN A 827 -20.17 19.57 8.15
C ASN A 827 -20.87 19.91 6.81
N LEU A 828 -20.17 19.76 5.68
CA LEU A 828 -20.68 20.03 4.33
C LEU A 828 -20.85 18.77 3.47
N ALA A 829 -20.54 17.57 3.98
CA ALA A 829 -20.45 16.35 3.20
C ALA A 829 -21.78 15.95 2.53
N PRO A 830 -21.88 15.95 1.19
CA PRO A 830 -23.16 15.79 0.46
C PRO A 830 -23.66 14.35 0.33
N GLY A 831 -22.88 13.36 0.77
CA GLY A 831 -23.12 11.92 0.54
C GLY A 831 -23.38 11.09 1.79
N LEU A 832 -23.74 11.70 2.92
CA LEU A 832 -23.93 10.99 4.19
C LEU A 832 -25.21 10.15 4.21
N MET A 833 -25.09 8.88 4.61
CA MET A 833 -26.14 8.17 5.33
C MET A 833 -25.78 8.21 6.82
N GLY A 834 -25.95 9.36 7.48
CA GLY A 834 -25.77 9.50 8.94
C GLY A 834 -25.09 10.77 9.46
N ASP A 835 -24.50 10.68 10.65
CA ASP A 835 -24.02 11.81 11.49
C ASP A 835 -22.50 11.73 11.72
N VAL A 836 -21.70 12.25 10.78
CA VAL A 836 -20.27 12.53 11.05
C VAL A 836 -20.18 13.79 11.91
N SER A 837 -19.70 13.63 13.13
CA SER A 837 -19.42 14.73 14.05
C SER A 837 -18.12 15.42 13.62
N VAL A 838 -18.17 16.75 13.48
CA VAL A 838 -16.99 17.55 13.12
C VAL A 838 -16.68 18.48 14.28
N ASN A 839 -15.45 18.40 14.77
CA ASN A 839 -15.01 19.00 16.01
C ASN A 839 -13.74 19.82 15.78
N ALA A 840 -13.65 20.94 16.48
CA ALA A 840 -12.48 21.80 16.55
C ALA A 840 -12.57 22.63 17.84
N PHE A 841 -11.43 23.06 18.38
CA PHE A 841 -11.43 24.05 19.44
C PHE A 841 -11.49 25.47 18.90
N LEU A 842 -12.21 26.29 19.65
CA LEU A 842 -12.15 27.73 19.51
C LEU A 842 -10.68 28.13 19.61
N GLY A 843 -10.14 28.73 18.56
CA GLY A 843 -8.76 29.24 18.46
C GLY A 843 -7.69 28.22 18.18
N GLY A 844 -8.07 26.95 18.08
CA GLY A 844 -7.18 25.90 17.63
C GLY A 844 -6.86 26.03 16.14
N HIS A 845 -6.02 25.11 15.70
CA HIS A 845 -5.64 24.89 14.30
C HIS A 845 -6.08 23.51 13.80
N LYS A 846 -6.45 22.58 14.70
CA LYS A 846 -6.88 21.23 14.37
C LYS A 846 -8.36 21.15 13.99
N VAL A 847 -8.66 20.34 12.99
CA VAL A 847 -10.03 19.95 12.62
C VAL A 847 -10.10 18.43 12.57
N LEU A 848 -11.05 17.87 13.30
CA LEU A 848 -11.27 16.42 13.38
C LEU A 848 -12.72 16.08 13.03
N GLY A 849 -12.92 15.14 12.11
CA GLY A 849 -14.23 14.55 11.84
C GLY A 849 -14.24 13.06 12.16
N ILE A 850 -15.28 12.59 12.84
CA ILE A 850 -15.46 11.17 13.17
C ILE A 850 -16.95 10.82 13.23
N SER A 851 -17.30 9.62 12.79
CA SER A 851 -18.62 9.04 13.04
C SER A 851 -18.57 8.11 14.24
N TYR A 852 -19.55 8.21 15.15
CA TYR A 852 -19.66 7.32 16.31
C TYR A 852 -20.69 6.19 16.14
N LEU A 853 -21.46 6.19 15.05
CA LEU A 853 -22.56 5.24 14.83
C LEU A 853 -22.35 4.42 13.54
N ASP A 854 -21.10 4.25 13.13
CA ASP A 854 -20.71 3.56 11.88
C ASP A 854 -21.31 4.17 10.59
N THR A 855 -21.53 5.49 10.61
CA THR A 855 -22.00 6.25 9.44
C THR A 855 -20.80 6.78 8.66
N LEU A 856 -20.55 6.17 7.50
CA LEU A 856 -19.32 6.39 6.74
C LEU A 856 -19.47 7.48 5.67
N LEU A 857 -18.40 8.21 5.39
CA LEU A 857 -18.31 9.05 4.20
C LEU A 857 -18.14 8.15 2.97
N ASN A 858 -19.10 8.21 2.04
CA ASN A 858 -19.07 7.44 0.80
C ASN A 858 -17.85 7.77 -0.07
N LYS A 859 -17.48 6.83 -0.96
CA LYS A 859 -16.39 7.01 -1.94
C LYS A 859 -16.69 8.16 -2.91
N ASN A 860 -15.71 9.03 -3.16
CA ASN A 860 -15.82 10.14 -4.10
C ASN A 860 -14.65 10.14 -5.09
N THR A 861 -14.94 9.95 -6.38
CA THR A 861 -13.93 9.97 -7.46
C THR A 861 -13.50 11.39 -7.87
N SER A 862 -14.18 12.41 -7.35
CA SER A 862 -13.90 13.84 -7.57
C SER A 862 -14.01 14.58 -6.25
N PHE A 863 -13.38 15.75 -6.14
CA PHE A 863 -13.46 16.57 -4.94
C PHE A 863 -14.89 17.04 -4.65
N VAL A 864 -15.38 16.75 -3.44
CA VAL A 864 -16.68 17.20 -2.93
C VAL A 864 -16.49 17.99 -1.63
N PRO A 865 -17.41 18.92 -1.27
CA PRO A 865 -17.35 19.63 0.02
C PRO A 865 -17.31 18.65 1.21
N LEU A 866 -16.41 18.87 2.16
CA LEU A 866 -16.27 18.06 3.37
C LEU A 866 -16.68 18.87 4.61
N VAL A 867 -15.98 19.97 4.87
CA VAL A 867 -16.15 20.80 6.07
C VAL A 867 -15.95 22.27 5.75
N ARG A 868 -16.74 23.13 6.37
CA ARG A 868 -16.53 24.58 6.43
C ARG A 868 -15.90 24.97 7.74
N VAL A 869 -14.79 25.69 7.68
CA VAL A 869 -14.09 26.26 8.84
C VAL A 869 -14.36 27.76 8.88
N HIS A 870 -15.13 28.19 9.89
CA HIS A 870 -15.31 29.61 10.20
C HIS A 870 -14.12 30.11 11.01
N TYR A 871 -13.71 31.37 10.82
CA TYR A 871 -12.56 31.94 11.52
C TYR A 871 -12.83 33.35 12.05
N TYR A 872 -12.13 33.73 13.12
CA TYR A 872 -12.21 35.09 13.68
C TYR A 872 -11.33 36.09 12.92
N ALA A 873 -10.10 35.69 12.65
CA ALA A 873 -9.10 36.53 12.04
C ALA A 873 -8.15 35.70 11.18
N LEU A 874 -7.53 36.38 10.22
CA LEU A 874 -6.45 35.85 9.41
C LEU A 874 -5.13 36.11 10.14
N THR A 875 -4.32 35.07 10.29
CA THR A 875 -3.00 35.12 10.95
C THR A 875 -1.86 35.04 9.96
N GLY A 876 -2.13 34.68 8.71
CA GLY A 876 -1.13 34.52 7.66
C GLY A 876 -1.48 35.27 6.38
N THR A 877 -0.49 35.38 5.50
CA THR A 877 -0.68 35.89 4.11
C THR A 877 -1.20 34.81 3.17
N GLN A 878 -1.25 33.57 3.65
CA GLN A 878 -1.93 32.43 3.05
C GLN A 878 -2.71 31.72 4.15
N VAL A 879 -3.85 31.12 3.79
CA VAL A 879 -4.54 30.11 4.59
C VAL A 879 -4.20 28.76 4.00
N CYS A 880 -3.74 27.82 4.83
CA CYS A 880 -3.30 26.51 4.37
C CYS A 880 -3.95 25.37 5.17
N ILE A 881 -4.14 24.22 4.50
CA ILE A 881 -4.10 22.90 5.14
C ILE A 881 -2.61 22.63 5.34
N ASP A 882 -2.16 22.66 6.59
CA ASP A 882 -0.74 22.58 6.94
C ASP A 882 -0.23 21.13 6.78
N GLN A 883 -1.01 20.20 7.31
CA GLN A 883 -0.82 18.75 7.17
C GLN A 883 -2.16 18.03 7.32
N ILE A 884 -2.25 16.84 6.73
CA ILE A 884 -3.24 15.84 7.10
C ILE A 884 -2.56 15.01 8.19
N VAL A 885 -3.07 15.07 9.42
CA VAL A 885 -2.47 14.34 10.54
C VAL A 885 -2.73 12.85 10.32
N ASP A 886 -4.00 12.49 10.10
CA ASP A 886 -4.37 11.11 9.79
C ASP A 886 -5.79 10.98 9.21
N VAL A 887 -6.06 9.86 8.54
CA VAL A 887 -7.40 9.50 8.02
C VAL A 887 -7.61 8.00 8.17
N ALA A 888 -8.74 7.61 8.76
CA ALA A 888 -9.13 6.22 8.95
C ALA A 888 -10.23 5.80 7.98
N ASN A 889 -10.05 4.64 7.32
CA ASN A 889 -11.07 4.02 6.48
C ASN A 889 -12.17 3.34 7.31
N ASP A 890 -13.10 2.63 6.65
CA ASP A 890 -14.22 1.94 7.28
C ASP A 890 -13.85 0.75 8.18
N GLU A 891 -12.58 0.33 8.18
CA GLU A 891 -12.05 -0.72 9.07
C GLU A 891 -11.25 -0.14 10.25
N GLY A 892 -11.20 1.20 10.37
CA GLY A 892 -10.40 1.90 11.37
C GLY A 892 -8.90 1.91 11.06
N ASN A 893 -8.50 1.68 9.80
CA ASN A 893 -7.10 1.63 9.37
C ASN A 893 -6.66 2.96 8.73
N ASN A 894 -5.41 3.36 8.94
CA ASN A 894 -4.81 4.52 8.29
C ASN A 894 -4.83 4.35 6.75
N VAL A 895 -4.79 5.45 6.01
CA VAL A 895 -4.75 5.45 4.54
C VAL A 895 -3.63 6.33 4.00
N ILE A 896 -3.32 6.22 2.71
CA ILE A 896 -2.41 7.17 2.05
C ILE A 896 -3.12 8.51 1.88
N THR A 897 -2.51 9.59 2.38
CA THR A 897 -3.09 10.93 2.34
C THR A 897 -2.32 11.87 1.41
N GLU A 898 -3.02 12.81 0.77
CA GLU A 898 -2.41 13.82 -0.09
C GLU A 898 -3.09 15.19 0.07
N ILE A 899 -2.32 16.27 0.06
CA ILE A 899 -2.83 17.64 -0.02
C ILE A 899 -2.69 18.16 -1.45
N VAL A 900 -3.82 18.51 -2.08
CA VAL A 900 -3.85 19.10 -3.42
C VAL A 900 -4.24 20.57 -3.32
N GLY A 901 -3.36 21.49 -3.73
CA GLY A 901 -3.68 22.93 -3.66
C GLY A 901 -3.96 23.42 -2.24
N GLY A 902 -3.13 22.99 -1.28
CA GLY A 902 -3.36 23.18 0.15
C GLY A 902 -3.37 24.61 0.66
N CYS A 903 -2.96 25.61 -0.12
CA CYS A 903 -2.84 27.00 0.31
C CYS A 903 -3.57 27.97 -0.62
N VAL A 904 -4.28 28.94 -0.04
CA VAL A 904 -4.89 30.07 -0.75
C VAL A 904 -4.31 31.39 -0.26
N ALA A 905 -3.93 32.27 -1.19
CA ALA A 905 -3.41 33.59 -0.86
C ALA A 905 -4.51 34.50 -0.30
N VAL A 906 -4.18 35.19 0.79
CA VAL A 906 -5.04 36.18 1.42
C VAL A 906 -4.75 37.55 0.80
N ASN A 907 -5.70 38.07 0.01
CA ASN A 907 -5.60 39.41 -0.54
C ASN A 907 -6.14 40.45 0.45
N GLY A 908 -5.46 41.59 0.58
CA GLY A 908 -5.92 42.70 1.42
C GLY A 908 -5.37 42.71 2.85
N VAL A 909 -4.29 41.97 3.12
CA VAL A 909 -3.55 42.03 4.39
C VAL A 909 -2.16 42.64 4.20
N VAL A 910 -1.59 43.14 5.30
CA VAL A 910 -0.18 43.55 5.39
C VAL A 910 0.53 42.81 6.53
N ALA A 911 1.81 42.53 6.35
CA ALA A 911 2.65 41.87 7.35
C ALA A 911 3.76 42.81 7.85
N LEU A 912 4.07 42.72 9.14
CA LEU A 912 5.15 43.48 9.77
C LEU A 912 5.79 42.71 10.92
N ASP A 913 7.06 43.03 11.19
CA ASP A 913 7.84 42.49 12.30
C ASP A 913 8.25 43.66 13.22
N PRO A 914 7.32 44.20 14.02
CA PRO A 914 7.64 45.25 14.96
C PRO A 914 8.52 44.70 16.08
N LYS A 915 9.46 45.50 16.57
CA LYS A 915 10.30 45.14 17.71
C LYS A 915 10.26 46.24 18.76
N VAL A 916 10.04 45.90 20.02
CA VAL A 916 9.92 46.88 21.11
C VAL A 916 10.50 46.33 22.42
N TRP A 917 11.01 47.24 23.25
CA TRP A 917 11.37 46.94 24.63
C TRP A 917 10.45 47.68 25.60
N LEU A 918 10.03 47.00 26.65
CA LEU A 918 9.26 47.59 27.74
C LEU A 918 10.19 47.90 28.92
N GLU A 919 10.12 49.14 29.40
CA GLU A 919 10.83 49.51 30.63
C GLU A 919 10.29 48.70 31.83
N GLY A 920 11.13 48.45 32.82
CA GLY A 920 10.76 47.65 33.98
C GLY A 920 11.02 46.17 33.75
N ALA A 921 10.51 45.60 32.65
CA ALA A 921 10.82 44.22 32.27
C ALA A 921 12.21 44.06 31.67
N PHE A 922 12.68 45.04 30.89
CA PHE A 922 13.96 44.96 30.19
C PHE A 922 15.17 45.04 31.13
N ASP A 923 16.06 44.05 31.03
CA ASP A 923 17.36 44.03 31.71
C ASP A 923 18.51 44.38 30.75
N PRO A 924 19.20 45.52 30.95
CA PRO A 924 20.28 45.95 30.07
C PRO A 924 21.52 45.04 30.09
N ASN A 925 21.69 44.18 31.11
CA ASN A 925 22.84 43.28 31.19
C ASN A 925 22.68 42.05 30.30
N THR A 926 21.46 41.50 30.26
CA THR A 926 21.12 40.32 29.46
C THR A 926 20.61 40.68 28.07
N GLN A 927 20.17 41.92 27.86
CA GLN A 927 19.47 42.36 26.64
C GLN A 927 18.21 41.54 26.38
N LEU A 928 17.55 41.09 27.45
CA LEU A 928 16.26 40.39 27.42
C LEU A 928 15.29 41.05 28.40
N MET A 929 14.00 40.93 28.13
CA MET A 929 12.94 41.21 29.12
C MET A 929 12.77 40.01 30.06
N GLN A 930 12.30 40.25 31.28
CA GLN A 930 11.81 39.19 32.17
C GLN A 930 10.41 38.74 31.72
N ASP A 931 10.13 37.44 31.82
CA ASP A 931 8.85 36.79 31.49
C ASP A 931 8.11 36.32 32.75
N SER A 932 8.23 37.07 33.85
CA SER A 932 7.68 36.66 35.14
C SER A 932 6.18 36.40 35.07
N LEU A 933 5.41 37.19 34.32
CA LEU A 933 3.98 36.95 34.13
C LEU A 933 3.68 35.56 33.53
N ARG A 934 4.44 35.14 32.51
CA ARG A 934 4.30 33.82 31.88
C ARG A 934 4.69 32.71 32.85
N THR A 935 5.83 32.85 33.53
CA THR A 935 6.30 31.83 34.49
C THR A 935 5.35 31.61 35.68
N HIS A 936 4.52 32.60 36.01
CA HIS A 936 3.48 32.48 37.05
C HIS A 936 2.10 32.10 36.49
N GLY A 937 1.95 31.91 35.18
CA GLY A 937 0.66 31.60 34.54
C GLY A 937 -0.35 32.77 34.58
N TYR A 938 0.13 34.01 34.60
CA TYR A 938 -0.73 35.20 34.70
C TYR A 938 -1.02 35.88 33.36
N VAL A 939 -0.28 35.60 32.29
CA VAL A 939 -0.61 36.14 30.96
C VAL A 939 -1.96 35.55 30.52
N PRO A 940 -2.99 36.37 30.25
CA PRO A 940 -4.29 35.85 29.85
C PRO A 940 -4.23 35.24 28.45
N THR A 941 -5.03 34.21 28.19
CA THR A 941 -5.18 33.61 26.86
C THR A 941 -5.98 34.51 25.91
N THR A 942 -6.76 35.46 26.42
CA THR A 942 -7.46 36.48 25.62
C THR A 942 -6.76 37.82 25.77
N GLU A 943 -6.63 38.55 24.66
CA GLU A 943 -6.05 39.88 24.63
C GLU A 943 -6.80 40.85 25.58
N PRO A 944 -6.09 41.69 26.36
CA PRO A 944 -6.72 42.51 27.38
C PRO A 944 -7.27 43.85 26.86
N TYR A 945 -6.93 44.26 25.64
CA TYR A 945 -7.14 45.63 25.16
C TYR A 945 -8.62 45.95 24.93
N THR A 946 -9.41 44.98 24.47
CA THR A 946 -10.89 45.13 24.41
C THR A 946 -11.47 45.42 25.79
N GLY A 947 -11.10 44.62 26.81
CA GLY A 947 -11.58 44.80 28.18
C GLY A 947 -11.08 46.10 28.85
N LEU A 948 -9.92 46.59 28.43
CA LEU A 948 -9.33 47.85 28.89
C LEU A 948 -9.84 49.09 28.15
N GLY A 949 -10.73 48.92 27.17
CA GLY A 949 -11.38 50.01 26.45
C GLY A 949 -10.52 50.66 25.35
N PHE A 950 -9.52 49.96 24.83
CA PHE A 950 -8.80 50.42 23.63
C PHE A 950 -9.73 50.36 22.42
N THR A 951 -9.54 51.29 21.48
CA THR A 951 -10.33 51.32 20.24
C THR A 951 -9.73 50.35 19.23
N HIS A 952 -10.48 49.31 18.87
CA HIS A 952 -10.10 48.38 17.81
C HIS A 952 -10.78 48.74 16.49
N VAL A 953 -10.06 48.55 15.38
CA VAL A 953 -10.54 48.68 14.00
C VAL A 953 -10.08 47.44 13.24
N GLY A 954 -11.01 46.54 12.89
CA GLY A 954 -10.68 45.29 12.19
C GLY A 954 -10.02 44.18 13.04
N GLY A 955 -9.58 44.48 14.27
CA GLY A 955 -9.10 43.49 15.24
C GLY A 955 -9.89 43.51 16.55
N GLY A 956 -9.30 42.97 17.64
CA GLY A 956 -9.90 42.91 18.98
C GLY A 956 -10.59 41.60 19.31
N GLY A 957 -10.42 41.13 20.55
CA GLY A 957 -10.90 39.82 21.01
C GLY A 957 -10.01 38.64 20.59
N GLU A 958 -8.79 38.91 20.10
CA GLU A 958 -7.79 37.88 19.83
C GLU A 958 -7.52 37.02 21.06
N PHE A 959 -7.22 35.76 20.83
CA PHE A 959 -6.91 34.80 21.88
C PHE A 959 -5.94 33.76 21.36
N VAL A 960 -5.24 33.09 22.28
CA VAL A 960 -4.16 32.14 21.99
C VAL A 960 -4.42 30.82 22.72
N SER A 961 -3.88 29.74 22.17
CA SER A 961 -3.77 28.46 22.88
C SER A 961 -2.89 28.61 24.13
N PRO A 962 -3.19 27.95 25.25
CA PRO A 962 -2.29 27.89 26.40
C PRO A 962 -0.87 27.42 26.06
N SER A 963 -0.72 26.52 25.08
CA SER A 963 0.57 25.94 24.68
C SER A 963 1.57 26.97 24.14
N VAL A 964 1.10 28.12 23.64
CA VAL A 964 1.98 29.23 23.21
C VAL A 964 2.83 29.75 24.37
N PHE A 965 2.39 29.58 25.61
CA PHE A 965 3.11 29.99 26.80
C PHE A 965 4.16 28.99 27.30
N ASP A 966 4.25 27.80 26.70
CA ASP A 966 5.26 26.79 27.07
C ASP A 966 6.65 27.12 26.52
N VAL A 967 6.72 27.98 25.50
CA VAL A 967 7.97 28.47 24.93
C VAL A 967 8.81 29.22 25.97
N ALA A 968 10.08 28.83 26.09
CA ALA A 968 11.06 29.38 27.01
C ALA A 968 12.24 30.04 26.26
N GLY A 969 13.15 30.70 26.99
CA GLY A 969 14.32 31.34 26.38
C GLY A 969 14.00 32.70 25.75
N PRO A 970 14.80 33.17 24.76
CA PRO A 970 14.60 34.48 24.11
C PRO A 970 13.20 34.69 23.50
N ASP A 971 12.56 33.60 23.06
CA ASP A 971 11.27 33.61 22.37
C ASP A 971 10.08 33.47 23.33
N ALA A 972 10.34 33.40 24.65
CA ALA A 972 9.28 33.29 25.64
C ALA A 972 8.39 34.54 25.64
N ILE A 973 7.08 34.34 25.78
CA ILE A 973 6.12 35.45 25.82
C ILE A 973 6.28 36.26 27.12
N VAL A 974 6.48 37.56 26.97
CA VAL A 974 6.52 38.55 28.07
C VAL A 974 5.12 39.05 28.36
N ASP A 975 4.40 39.45 27.30
CA ASP A 975 3.10 40.09 27.43
C ASP A 975 2.35 40.23 26.09
N TRP A 976 1.11 40.72 26.15
CA TRP A 976 0.36 41.21 24.99
C TRP A 976 0.73 42.64 24.62
N VAL A 977 0.75 42.96 23.33
CA VAL A 977 0.88 44.33 22.78
C VAL A 977 -0.20 44.59 21.73
N MET A 978 -0.50 45.86 21.46
CA MET A 978 -1.45 46.26 20.43
C MET A 978 -0.73 47.07 19.34
N VAL A 979 -0.80 46.57 18.11
CA VAL A 979 -0.26 47.22 16.92
C VAL A 979 -1.38 48.03 16.26
N GLU A 980 -1.14 49.30 15.98
CA GLU A 980 -2.05 50.18 15.25
C GLU A 980 -1.43 50.59 13.91
N LEU A 981 -2.19 50.45 12.83
CA LEU A 981 -1.92 51.10 11.56
C LEU A 981 -2.73 52.39 11.49
N ARG A 982 -2.07 53.49 11.14
CA ARG A 982 -2.65 54.84 11.09
C ARG A 982 -2.50 55.44 9.69
N ASP A 983 -3.50 56.24 9.30
CA ASP A 983 -3.62 56.80 7.95
C ASP A 983 -2.44 57.72 7.60
N ALA A 984 -1.93 57.61 6.37
CA ALA A 984 -0.79 58.40 5.89
C ALA A 984 -1.05 59.91 5.78
N GLY A 985 -2.29 60.31 5.49
CA GLY A 985 -2.72 61.71 5.35
C GLY A 985 -3.30 62.30 6.63
N ALA A 986 -3.77 61.45 7.56
CA ALA A 986 -4.42 61.83 8.81
C ALA A 986 -3.93 60.95 9.98
N PRO A 987 -2.72 61.21 10.53
CA PRO A 987 -2.04 60.27 11.45
C PRO A 987 -2.74 60.04 12.80
N ALA A 988 -3.73 60.85 13.17
CA ALA A 988 -4.62 60.61 14.33
C ALA A 988 -5.68 59.52 14.06
N THR A 989 -5.91 59.14 12.79
CA THR A 989 -6.93 58.17 12.39
C THR A 989 -6.31 56.77 12.37
N VAL A 990 -6.81 55.88 13.23
CA VAL A 990 -6.48 54.45 13.22
C VAL A 990 -7.31 53.77 12.14
N VAL A 991 -6.66 53.04 11.24
CA VAL A 991 -7.30 52.36 10.10
C VAL A 991 -7.38 50.85 10.26
N ALA A 992 -6.47 50.27 11.04
CA ALA A 992 -6.52 48.87 11.43
C ALA A 992 -5.75 48.65 12.74
N THR A 993 -6.13 47.62 13.50
CA THR A 993 -5.50 47.26 14.77
C THR A 993 -5.32 45.75 14.87
N ARG A 994 -4.27 45.31 15.55
CA ARG A 994 -4.03 43.89 15.83
C ARG A 994 -3.40 43.71 17.21
N SER A 995 -4.02 42.91 18.07
CA SER A 995 -3.36 42.43 19.29
C SER A 995 -2.37 41.31 18.94
N ALA A 996 -1.18 41.36 19.53
CA ALA A 996 -0.04 40.51 19.21
C ALA A 996 0.75 40.17 20.48
N LEU A 997 1.70 39.25 20.38
CA LEU A 997 2.49 38.77 21.51
C LEU A 997 3.90 39.36 21.47
N LEU A 998 4.41 39.76 22.64
CA LEU A 998 5.76 40.31 22.79
C LEU A 998 6.69 39.26 23.41
N GLN A 999 7.82 38.99 22.76
CA GLN A 999 8.83 38.03 23.22
C GLN A 999 9.93 38.68 24.07
N ARG A 1000 10.69 37.86 24.80
CA ARG A 1000 11.77 38.32 25.69
C ARG A 1000 12.93 38.97 24.96
N ASP A 1001 13.12 38.73 23.68
CA ASP A 1001 14.13 39.38 22.85
C ASP A 1001 13.62 40.70 22.21
N GLY A 1002 12.36 41.05 22.48
CA GLY A 1002 11.71 42.28 22.04
C GLY A 1002 11.03 42.16 20.69
N ASP A 1003 10.95 40.98 20.10
CA ASP A 1003 10.18 40.75 18.88
C ASP A 1003 8.67 40.71 19.20
N ILE A 1004 7.87 41.30 18.31
CA ILE A 1004 6.40 41.20 18.36
C ILE A 1004 5.97 40.24 17.26
N VAL A 1005 5.27 39.18 17.67
CA VAL A 1005 4.88 38.04 16.84
C VAL A 1005 3.36 37.84 16.84
N GLY A 1006 2.88 37.03 15.89
CA GLY A 1006 1.49 36.61 15.76
C GLY A 1006 0.98 35.78 16.93
N LEU A 1007 -0.25 35.30 16.81
CA LEU A 1007 -0.95 34.55 17.87
C LEU A 1007 -0.42 33.12 18.06
N ASP A 1008 0.36 32.61 17.11
CA ASP A 1008 1.09 31.34 17.23
C ASP A 1008 2.41 31.48 18.01
N GLY A 1009 2.77 32.70 18.41
CA GLY A 1009 4.02 32.98 19.12
C GLY A 1009 5.27 32.96 18.23
N THR A 1010 5.16 32.88 16.90
CA THR A 1010 6.32 32.77 16.00
C THR A 1010 6.21 33.55 14.70
N SER A 1011 5.03 33.65 14.08
CA SER A 1011 4.86 34.29 12.78
C SER A 1011 4.90 35.82 12.86
N SER A 1012 5.09 36.48 11.72
CA SER A 1012 4.95 37.94 11.58
C SER A 1012 3.55 38.42 11.99
N VAL A 1013 3.45 39.65 12.48
CA VAL A 1013 2.14 40.25 12.75
C VAL A 1013 1.45 40.54 11.42
N VAL A 1014 0.33 39.87 11.17
CA VAL A 1014 -0.54 40.13 10.01
C VAL A 1014 -1.73 40.98 10.44
N VAL A 1015 -1.99 42.04 9.67
CA VAL A 1015 -3.07 43.00 9.90
C VAL A 1015 -3.97 43.07 8.66
N ASP A 1016 -5.29 43.03 8.87
CA ASP A 1016 -6.29 43.20 7.81
C ASP A 1016 -6.35 44.66 7.34
N ALA A 1017 -5.45 45.01 6.42
CA ALA A 1017 -5.37 46.31 5.78
C ALA A 1017 -4.79 46.15 4.38
N ALA A 1018 -5.27 46.97 3.44
CA ALA A 1018 -4.76 46.97 2.08
C ALA A 1018 -3.25 47.34 2.04
N PRO A 1019 -2.47 46.81 1.09
CA PRO A 1019 -1.09 47.25 0.88
C PRO A 1019 -1.02 48.77 0.65
N GLY A 1020 -0.13 49.44 1.37
CA GLY A 1020 -0.12 50.90 1.44
C GLY A 1020 0.95 51.45 2.36
N SER A 1021 1.01 52.78 2.50
CA SER A 1021 1.91 53.44 3.45
C SER A 1021 1.14 53.82 4.71
N TYR A 1022 1.66 53.44 5.88
CA TYR A 1022 0.99 53.64 7.17
C TYR A 1022 1.95 54.16 8.21
N TYR A 1023 1.46 54.98 9.14
CA TYR A 1023 2.16 55.15 10.41
C TYR A 1023 1.90 53.91 11.27
N VAL A 1024 2.96 53.37 11.89
CA VAL A 1024 2.84 52.16 12.72
C VAL A 1024 3.09 52.55 14.16
N ALA A 1025 2.12 52.26 15.03
CA ALA A 1025 2.22 52.48 16.47
C ALA A 1025 2.16 51.15 17.23
N VAL A 1026 2.93 51.06 18.31
CA VAL A 1026 2.87 49.96 19.27
C VAL A 1026 2.41 50.53 20.60
N ARG A 1027 1.35 49.94 21.16
CA ARG A 1027 0.76 50.29 22.44
C ARG A 1027 0.80 49.11 23.39
N HIS A 1028 0.84 49.43 24.68
CA HIS A 1028 0.91 48.44 25.75
C HIS A 1028 0.06 48.90 26.94
N ARG A 1029 -0.46 47.98 27.75
CA ARG A 1029 -1.50 48.28 28.75
C ARG A 1029 -1.14 49.38 29.76
N ASN A 1030 0.14 49.51 30.11
CA ASN A 1030 0.63 50.41 31.17
C ASN A 1030 1.91 51.18 30.81
N HIS A 1031 2.26 51.22 29.52
CA HIS A 1031 3.37 52.00 29.00
C HIS A 1031 2.86 53.09 28.06
N LEU A 1032 3.64 54.15 27.86
CA LEU A 1032 3.36 55.13 26.79
C LEU A 1032 3.76 54.53 25.44
N GLY A 1033 2.82 54.46 24.51
CA GLY A 1033 3.05 53.96 23.16
C GLY A 1033 3.97 54.86 22.33
N ALA A 1034 4.53 54.27 21.27
CA ALA A 1034 5.38 54.97 20.31
C ALA A 1034 4.93 54.66 18.88
N MET A 1035 5.06 55.65 18.00
CA MET A 1035 4.73 55.54 16.58
C MET A 1035 5.92 56.00 15.73
N THR A 1036 6.05 55.45 14.53
CA THR A 1036 7.04 55.90 13.55
C THR A 1036 6.87 57.40 13.21
N ALA A 1037 7.97 58.11 12.94
CA ALA A 1037 7.93 59.54 12.57
C ALA A 1037 7.46 59.77 11.13
N SER A 1038 7.62 58.77 10.27
CA SER A 1038 7.19 58.74 8.88
C SER A 1038 6.39 57.47 8.62
N THR A 1039 5.61 57.48 7.55
CA THR A 1039 4.89 56.30 7.08
C THR A 1039 5.87 55.21 6.61
N VAL A 1040 5.51 53.96 6.85
CA VAL A 1040 6.20 52.75 6.38
C VAL A 1040 5.34 52.11 5.29
N ALA A 1041 5.95 51.76 4.16
CA ALA A 1041 5.26 51.01 3.12
C ALA A 1041 5.13 49.55 3.55
N LEU A 1042 3.90 49.04 3.60
CA LEU A 1042 3.57 47.68 4.02
C LEU A 1042 2.85 46.94 2.88
N GLY A 1043 3.10 45.64 2.79
CA GLY A 1043 2.47 44.72 1.84
C GLY A 1043 2.42 43.32 2.44
N ALA A 1044 2.20 42.30 1.59
CA ALA A 1044 2.19 40.91 2.05
C ALA A 1044 3.55 40.41 2.57
N SER A 1045 4.66 40.97 2.10
CA SER A 1045 5.98 40.67 2.67
C SER A 1045 6.18 41.43 3.98
N SER A 1046 6.67 40.72 5.01
CA SER A 1046 6.90 41.33 6.31
C SER A 1046 7.92 42.47 6.23
N THR A 1047 7.66 43.52 6.99
CA THR A 1047 8.53 44.69 7.09
C THR A 1047 8.96 44.91 8.53
N VAL A 1048 10.27 44.94 8.78
CA VAL A 1048 10.82 45.14 10.13
C VAL A 1048 10.67 46.59 10.57
N ILE A 1049 10.13 46.80 11.77
CA ILE A 1049 9.98 48.12 12.40
C ILE A 1049 10.59 48.05 13.80
N ASP A 1050 11.89 48.35 13.88
CA ASP A 1050 12.62 48.22 15.15
C ASP A 1050 12.50 49.49 16.01
N LEU A 1051 11.60 49.46 16.99
CA LEU A 1051 11.43 50.52 17.98
C LEU A 1051 12.40 50.39 19.17
N ARG A 1052 13.40 49.51 19.11
CA ARG A 1052 14.46 49.37 20.12
C ARG A 1052 15.70 50.20 19.78
N THR A 1053 15.80 50.70 18.54
CA THR A 1053 16.92 51.54 18.09
C THR A 1053 16.58 53.02 18.00
N ALA A 1054 17.54 53.88 18.34
CA ALA A 1054 17.44 55.32 18.16
C ALA A 1054 17.43 55.75 16.67
N ALA A 1055 17.85 54.86 15.76
CA ALA A 1055 17.83 55.11 14.32
C ALA A 1055 16.39 55.23 13.76
N THR A 1056 15.45 54.51 14.37
CA THR A 1056 14.03 54.62 14.01
C THR A 1056 13.46 55.88 14.62
N LEU A 1057 13.28 56.92 13.81
CA LEU A 1057 12.67 58.17 14.27
C LEU A 1057 11.21 57.92 14.66
N THR A 1058 10.77 58.48 15.78
CA THR A 1058 9.41 58.35 16.31
C THR A 1058 8.66 59.67 16.22
N TRP A 1059 7.33 59.61 16.22
CA TRP A 1059 6.49 60.80 16.37
C TRP A 1059 6.82 61.52 17.67
N GLY A 1060 7.06 62.83 17.58
CA GLY A 1060 7.62 63.62 18.67
C GLY A 1060 9.14 63.45 18.85
N THR A 1061 9.68 63.81 20.02
CA THR A 1061 11.13 63.84 20.30
C THR A 1061 11.57 63.02 21.51
N VAL A 1062 10.62 62.52 22.31
CA VAL A 1062 10.86 61.78 23.57
C VAL A 1062 9.83 60.65 23.77
N ALA A 1063 9.37 60.02 22.69
CA ALA A 1063 8.41 58.92 22.72
C ALA A 1063 8.95 57.66 23.45
N ARG A 1064 10.27 57.53 23.54
CA ARG A 1064 10.99 56.40 24.15
C ARG A 1064 12.07 56.89 25.11
N LYS A 1065 12.53 55.99 25.98
CA LYS A 1065 13.59 56.19 26.96
C LYS A 1065 14.85 55.40 26.58
N THR A 1066 16.03 55.99 26.75
CA THR A 1066 17.30 55.26 26.58
C THR A 1066 17.66 54.51 27.87
N ILE A 1067 17.83 53.19 27.80
CA ILE A 1067 18.36 52.32 28.87
C ILE A 1067 19.40 51.38 28.25
N GLY A 1068 20.61 51.29 28.82
CA GLY A 1068 21.64 50.35 28.33
C GLY A 1068 22.07 50.54 26.87
N GLY A 1069 21.82 51.72 26.27
CA GLY A 1069 22.14 52.01 24.86
C GLY A 1069 21.01 51.71 23.86
N VAL A 1070 19.94 51.04 24.29
CA VAL A 1070 18.74 50.79 23.49
C VAL A 1070 17.59 51.73 23.89
N GLN A 1071 16.54 51.76 23.07
CA GLN A 1071 15.30 52.49 23.31
C GLN A 1071 14.24 51.55 23.88
N VAL A 1072 13.56 51.99 24.93
CA VAL A 1072 12.44 51.28 25.58
C VAL A 1072 11.21 52.20 25.67
N LEU A 1073 10.00 51.65 25.73
CA LEU A 1073 8.78 52.42 26.02
C LEU A 1073 8.79 52.87 27.48
N TRP A 1074 8.22 54.04 27.76
CA TRP A 1074 8.13 54.57 29.13
C TRP A 1074 7.11 53.77 29.94
N ALA A 1075 7.54 53.20 31.06
CA ALA A 1075 6.64 52.52 31.98
C ALA A 1075 5.91 53.52 32.89
N GLY A 1076 4.72 53.15 33.36
CA GLY A 1076 4.08 53.82 34.49
C GLY A 1076 2.76 54.53 34.20
N ASN A 1077 2.12 54.27 33.06
CA ASN A 1077 0.79 54.80 32.71
C ASN A 1077 -0.29 53.90 33.30
N THR A 1078 -0.44 53.89 34.62
CA THR A 1078 -1.33 52.96 35.33
C THR A 1078 -2.81 53.32 35.16
N PHE A 1079 -3.12 54.57 34.77
CA PHE A 1079 -4.47 54.96 34.38
C PHE A 1079 -4.81 54.62 32.93
N GLY A 1080 -3.82 54.45 32.06
CA GLY A 1080 -4.05 54.28 30.63
C GLY A 1080 -4.59 55.54 29.95
N ASP A 1081 -4.35 56.74 30.52
CA ASP A 1081 -4.86 58.01 30.00
C ASP A 1081 -3.86 58.73 29.06
N GLY A 1082 -2.70 58.12 28.83
CA GLY A 1082 -1.64 58.65 27.98
C GLY A 1082 -0.74 59.65 28.71
N PHE A 1083 -0.89 59.79 30.03
CA PHE A 1083 -0.04 60.62 30.86
C PHE A 1083 0.65 59.77 31.91
N VAL A 1084 1.92 60.06 32.18
CA VAL A 1084 2.58 59.58 33.41
C VAL A 1084 2.80 60.77 34.31
N LYS A 1085 2.31 60.67 35.55
CA LYS A 1085 2.33 61.70 36.60
C LYS A 1085 2.61 61.05 37.95
N TYR A 1086 3.46 61.69 38.74
CA TYR A 1086 3.75 61.21 40.09
C TYR A 1086 2.96 61.92 41.20
N ALA A 1087 2.51 63.16 40.95
CA ALA A 1087 1.76 63.97 41.91
C ALA A 1087 0.68 64.80 41.20
N GLY A 1088 -0.32 65.25 41.97
CA GLY A 1088 -1.49 65.96 41.44
C GLY A 1088 -2.71 65.05 41.24
N THR A 1089 -3.77 65.60 40.66
CA THR A 1089 -4.98 64.83 40.30
C THR A 1089 -4.65 63.81 39.20
N ASN A 1090 -5.17 62.59 39.31
CA ASN A 1090 -4.90 61.47 38.40
C ASN A 1090 -3.40 61.18 38.26
N ASN A 1091 -2.72 60.94 39.39
CA ASN A 1091 -1.32 60.51 39.40
C ASN A 1091 -1.22 58.99 39.42
N ASP A 1092 -0.27 58.43 38.68
CA ASP A 1092 -0.18 56.99 38.40
C ASP A 1092 0.30 56.13 39.57
N ARG A 1093 0.77 56.75 40.67
CA ARG A 1093 1.13 56.00 41.88
C ARG A 1093 -0.08 55.64 42.74
N ASP A 1094 -1.16 56.42 42.70
CA ASP A 1094 -2.32 56.18 43.56
C ASP A 1094 -3.08 54.89 43.17
N PRO A 1095 -3.25 54.54 41.88
CA PRO A 1095 -3.75 53.22 41.47
C PRO A 1095 -2.97 52.04 42.06
N ILE A 1096 -1.64 52.13 42.10
CA ILE A 1096 -0.77 51.10 42.70
C ILE A 1096 -1.13 50.89 44.17
N LEU A 1097 -1.32 52.00 44.92
CA LEU A 1097 -1.71 51.91 46.33
C LEU A 1097 -3.12 51.31 46.50
N GLN A 1098 -4.05 51.62 45.58
CA GLN A 1098 -5.40 51.07 45.60
C GLN A 1098 -5.40 49.56 45.31
N ALA A 1099 -4.63 49.11 44.31
CA ALA A 1099 -4.52 47.71 43.91
C ALA A 1099 -4.04 46.80 45.05
N ILE A 1100 -3.17 47.30 45.95
CA ILE A 1100 -2.69 46.54 47.12
C ILE A 1100 -3.56 46.70 48.38
N GLY A 1101 -4.74 47.34 48.29
CA GLY A 1101 -5.69 47.45 49.41
C GLY A 1101 -5.64 48.77 50.20
N GLY A 1102 -5.08 49.84 49.63
CA GLY A 1102 -5.47 51.25 49.89
C GLY A 1102 -5.11 51.90 51.24
N THR A 1103 -4.69 51.17 52.28
CA THR A 1103 -4.38 51.78 53.59
C THR A 1103 -3.03 51.40 54.19
N THR A 1104 -2.42 50.30 53.73
CA THR A 1104 -1.14 49.81 54.26
C THR A 1104 -0.16 49.56 53.10
N PRO A 1105 0.91 50.35 52.95
CA PRO A 1105 1.79 50.31 51.77
C PRO A 1105 2.72 49.09 51.71
N THR A 1106 2.49 48.08 52.56
CA THR A 1106 3.31 46.86 52.66
C THR A 1106 2.62 45.62 52.10
N SER A 1107 1.34 45.70 51.73
CA SER A 1107 0.64 44.62 51.04
C SER A 1107 1.12 44.49 49.59
N VAL A 1108 0.87 43.33 48.99
CA VAL A 1108 1.15 43.06 47.57
C VAL A 1108 -0.09 42.49 46.90
N ALA A 1109 -0.25 42.70 45.60
CA ALA A 1109 -1.26 42.03 44.78
C ALA A 1109 -0.56 41.15 43.73
N LEU A 1110 -0.99 39.90 43.59
CA LEU A 1110 -0.43 38.91 42.67
C LEU A 1110 -1.37 38.70 41.50
N GLY A 1111 -0.85 38.77 40.27
CA GLY A 1111 -1.64 38.55 39.06
C GLY A 1111 -1.31 39.52 37.94
N TYR A 1112 -2.17 39.55 36.94
CA TYR A 1112 -2.05 40.39 35.76
C TYR A 1112 -2.75 41.74 35.96
N PHE A 1113 -1.98 42.74 36.39
CA PHE A 1113 -2.49 44.07 36.71
C PHE A 1113 -1.92 45.15 35.79
N ARG A 1114 -2.67 46.24 35.60
CA ARG A 1114 -2.17 47.43 34.90
C ARG A 1114 -1.14 48.17 35.76
N GLU A 1115 -1.29 48.07 37.08
CA GLU A 1115 -0.45 48.67 38.11
C GLU A 1115 0.91 47.98 38.29
N ASP A 1116 1.12 46.80 37.69
CA ASP A 1116 2.41 46.11 37.67
C ASP A 1116 3.31 46.73 36.60
N VAL A 1117 3.94 47.85 36.95
CA VAL A 1117 4.73 48.70 36.04
C VAL A 1117 6.00 48.00 35.60
N ASN A 1118 6.52 47.06 36.40
CA ASN A 1118 7.73 46.30 36.09
C ASN A 1118 7.47 44.89 35.54
N LEU A 1119 6.21 44.48 35.38
CA LEU A 1119 5.81 43.19 34.78
C LEU A 1119 6.36 41.97 35.54
N SER A 1120 6.40 42.06 36.87
CA SER A 1120 6.89 40.98 37.74
C SER A 1120 5.80 39.98 38.15
N GLY A 1121 4.53 40.29 37.89
CA GLY A 1121 3.36 39.60 38.43
C GLY A 1121 3.05 39.98 39.89
N VAL A 1122 3.73 40.99 40.44
CA VAL A 1122 3.60 41.41 41.84
C VAL A 1122 3.54 42.93 41.98
N VAL A 1123 2.35 43.48 42.20
CA VAL A 1123 2.16 44.92 42.45
C VAL A 1123 2.61 45.28 43.86
N LYS A 1124 3.53 46.25 43.98
CA LYS A 1124 4.09 46.75 45.25
C LYS A 1124 4.17 48.26 45.28
N TYR A 1125 3.78 48.87 46.40
CA TYR A 1125 3.89 50.32 46.60
C TYR A 1125 5.19 50.78 47.31
N ALA A 1126 5.80 49.92 48.12
CA ALA A 1126 7.04 50.21 48.86
C ALA A 1126 7.93 48.96 48.99
N GLY A 1127 9.21 49.15 49.32
CA GLY A 1127 10.21 48.08 49.36
C GLY A 1127 11.05 48.01 48.09
N ALA A 1128 11.94 47.02 47.99
CA ALA A 1128 12.74 46.82 46.78
C ALA A 1128 11.85 46.39 45.60
N LEU A 1129 12.18 46.87 44.40
CA LEU A 1129 11.44 46.58 43.16
C LEU A 1129 9.94 46.91 43.26
N ASN A 1130 9.61 48.09 43.81
CA ASN A 1130 8.24 48.58 43.83
C ASN A 1130 7.87 49.28 42.51
N ASP A 1131 6.57 49.33 42.19
CA ASP A 1131 6.05 49.86 40.92
C ASP A 1131 5.95 51.38 40.88
N ARG A 1132 5.96 52.01 42.06
CA ARG A 1132 5.89 53.48 42.20
C ARG A 1132 7.20 54.15 41.78
N ASP A 1133 8.34 53.57 42.14
CA ASP A 1133 9.65 54.20 41.93
C ASP A 1133 10.01 54.36 40.45
N PRO A 1134 9.71 53.42 39.52
CA PRO A 1134 9.81 53.66 38.08
C PRO A 1134 9.06 54.92 37.61
N ILE A 1135 7.84 55.14 38.10
CA ILE A 1135 7.05 56.36 37.81
C ILE A 1135 7.78 57.60 38.32
N LEU A 1136 8.31 57.57 39.55
CA LEU A 1136 9.05 58.70 40.13
C LEU A 1136 10.28 59.06 39.29
N VAL A 1137 11.05 58.05 38.89
CA VAL A 1137 12.27 58.22 38.09
C VAL A 1137 11.93 58.79 36.72
N ASN A 1138 10.87 58.30 36.07
CA ASN A 1138 10.42 58.78 34.75
C ASN A 1138 9.96 60.24 34.76
N ILE A 1139 9.50 60.72 35.91
CA ILE A 1139 9.02 62.08 36.14
C ILE A 1139 10.11 63.03 36.69
N GLY A 1140 11.33 62.53 36.92
CA GLY A 1140 12.50 63.36 37.24
C GLY A 1140 12.98 63.29 38.69
N GLY A 1141 12.48 62.33 39.49
CA GLY A 1141 13.10 61.79 40.71
C GLY A 1141 13.19 62.69 41.95
N THR A 1142 13.49 63.97 41.76
CA THR A 1142 13.81 64.93 42.84
C THR A 1142 12.76 66.05 42.94
N VAL A 1143 12.10 66.40 41.84
CA VAL A 1143 10.95 67.32 41.79
C VAL A 1143 9.83 66.66 40.96
N PRO A 1144 8.89 65.95 41.60
CA PRO A 1144 7.94 65.07 40.90
C PRO A 1144 6.72 65.82 40.34
N THR A 1145 6.93 66.99 39.74
CA THR A 1145 5.85 67.82 39.18
C THR A 1145 5.83 67.82 37.65
N ALA A 1146 6.77 67.13 36.99
CA ALA A 1146 6.71 66.98 35.54
C ALA A 1146 5.59 66.01 35.14
N THR A 1147 5.20 66.06 33.88
CA THR A 1147 4.26 65.11 33.28
C THR A 1147 4.90 64.60 32.01
N ARG A 1148 4.92 63.27 31.82
CA ARG A 1148 5.23 62.68 30.52
C ARG A 1148 3.91 62.46 29.80
N VAL A 1149 3.93 62.73 28.49
CA VAL A 1149 2.76 62.62 27.62
C VAL A 1149 3.11 61.63 26.53
N GLU A 1150 2.20 60.70 26.27
CA GLU A 1150 2.28 59.80 25.12
C GLU A 1150 2.47 60.60 23.84
N GLN A 1151 3.41 60.19 22.99
CA GLN A 1151 3.72 60.92 21.75
C GLN A 1151 3.04 60.26 20.55
N LEU A 1152 1.71 60.23 20.61
CA LEU A 1152 0.81 59.85 19.53
C LEU A 1152 -0.09 61.06 19.18
N PRO A 1153 -0.48 61.25 17.91
CA PRO A 1153 -1.32 62.35 17.45
C PRO A 1153 -2.79 62.25 17.83
#